data_AF-A0A1H6CYD6-F1
#
_entry.id   AF-A0A1H6CYD6-F1
#
_cell.length_a   1.000
_cell.length_b   1.000
_cell.length_c   1.000
_cell.angle_alpha   90.00
_cell.angle_beta   90.00
_cell.angle_gamma   90.00
#
_symmetry.space_group_name_H-M   'P 1'
#
loop_
_entity.id
_entity.type
_entity.pdbx_description
1 polymer ?
#
loop_
_entity_poly.entity_id
_entity_poly.type
_entity_poly.pdbx_seq_one_letter_code
_entity_poly.pdbx_strand_id
1 'polypeptide(L)'
;MATAAGAENEQELRLALAMRGGASMAVWIGGAVAEINRLRTALVDADDGAHPWAALAQLSGYDSVAVDVLAGASAGGLNATLLATTLVYGMPFDRMREIWVRLGDVEAMSRPLPKFWQPSPPSLLEGDDYFRTELVKVITGNVPAEPDLPNNRADLLLTATLLDPVVEQRLDSRSEPMLQERRTASFSFQHRGRAGDPLSDFGAGERFDATVLRLAHAARATSAFPFVFEPARVFSSLGEPPAGEPNMVGLFSETTPDSGRSPFRVIDGGVLDNIPVSAAIRAITEAPADRPTQRWLLYLNPDPVASRAQRREPGHAVPVTLSALRARMTQESLLADLDALADHNLLVERTALRRKALFAQLHAAPDAERLAALANQVAAVGPDHAVVRAELDAQAAYRLLTEPAGSEDGKLLPPVVGDPLADWSAQARTQLARRLSDGLRRDATTRVFDDAHSLLAAVQECLGWAWDIERWSPESREIGRCKSVLYRLRTFAEVLEGHADRYWINGAKLEPIVETAELDEWVQRVLRRRTRLQHALPTPIAPLLGEVLGEAEGGADFQRVLAEFAAELRSIVESSGGDAVPDANGIDAVAEARKLLYRVADRLAALAPPRERCDEPEQIGYSLLERSDHRDEVLQQLVVLTSPLDVGRVPGTRINLLRVVSDEQSPLPFAALRRGEGVPLRIADKIRGLDIGNFGAFLSAKWRANDWMWGRMDSAAALVGLLTDPARLVRRHSGSGELGEALQAIVSRPTKAELGELDEAQAEQWRGFLAEVWARHAGEVRAELDALFARPDDEHPLTATRDLLTERLQWTIAAEEVPYVATVAAGADQRGGGRPPTPAPAQLSSEVERYSVGRQRFADLGERRALSLATRFGMLAYRAARPSGGGVLPWLGRRAMTLIKPLALAVVYALAAPRRVALLGLFAATALAFTGTGGIGQVGLQTMSADSYDSQLYTMTAVAPYQGYCPFGGQCEGIGEDFGWFAYAPVHGDWTAIADFSGTSFGPGVLFAMLLVAVFAVWTGSRIGLRFGRGLARWVPALAIAAVLLAAEYWLFSTGFRLGPLGLALAAVLLTWPAAIAYRTGARIGATVLTALVFGGVLVLAEPDAYSGGGWILLAAVLAAYAHMLLLSTVDVLAPRPRNTATR
;
A
#
# COMPACT_ATOMS: atom_id res chain seq x y z
N MET A 1 36.92 39.09 14.55
CA MET A 1 37.61 38.57 13.35
C MET A 1 37.04 37.21 13.08
N ALA A 2 36.55 37.00 11.86
CA ALA A 2 35.78 35.86 11.41
C ALA A 2 36.50 34.53 11.67
N THR A 3 35.80 33.59 12.31
CA THR A 3 36.12 32.17 12.25
C THR A 3 36.13 31.76 10.78
N ALA A 4 37.25 31.22 10.31
CA ALA A 4 37.27 30.54 9.03
C ALA A 4 36.18 29.45 9.07
N ALA A 5 35.19 29.57 8.20
CA ALA A 5 34.25 28.50 7.95
C ALA A 5 35.07 27.29 7.49
N GLY A 6 35.35 26.36 8.41
CA GLY A 6 35.85 25.05 8.04
C GLY A 6 34.83 24.46 7.09
N ALA A 7 35.22 24.23 5.84
CA ALA A 7 34.37 23.60 4.85
C ALA A 7 33.98 22.22 5.39
N GLU A 8 32.78 22.08 5.96
CA GLU A 8 32.21 20.77 6.24
C GLU A 8 32.24 19.99 4.92
N ASN A 9 32.79 18.78 4.96
CA ASN A 9 32.87 17.93 3.77
C ASN A 9 31.48 17.68 3.19
N GLU A 10 31.45 17.50 1.87
CA GLU A 10 30.24 17.15 1.12
C GLU A 10 29.51 15.96 1.76
N GLN A 11 28.18 16.08 1.88
CA GLN A 11 27.36 15.12 2.60
C GLN A 11 26.42 14.39 1.64
N GLU A 12 26.20 13.12 1.92
CA GLU A 12 25.15 12.35 1.26
C GLU A 12 23.80 12.57 1.94
N LEU A 13 22.78 12.96 1.17
CA LEU A 13 21.40 13.00 1.64
C LEU A 13 20.81 11.60 1.58
N ARG A 14 20.53 11.00 2.74
CA ARG A 14 19.96 9.65 2.83
C ARG A 14 18.49 9.68 3.22
N LEU A 15 17.67 9.16 2.32
CA LEU A 15 16.21 9.16 2.41
C LEU A 15 15.71 7.75 2.75
N ALA A 16 14.87 7.66 3.78
CA ALA A 16 14.03 6.50 4.04
C ALA A 16 12.58 6.85 3.67
N LEU A 17 11.88 5.96 2.99
CA LEU A 17 10.50 6.21 2.56
C LEU A 17 9.53 5.36 3.39
N ALA A 18 8.59 6.02 4.07
CA ALA A 18 7.47 5.38 4.73
C ALA A 18 6.18 5.74 3.98
N MET A 19 5.61 4.76 3.28
CA MET A 19 4.53 4.96 2.31
C MET A 19 3.21 4.38 2.80
N ARG A 20 2.18 5.24 2.85
CA ARG A 20 0.85 4.86 3.32
C ARG A 20 0.12 3.89 2.40
N GLY A 21 -0.59 2.95 3.02
CA GLY A 21 -1.62 2.17 2.35
C GLY A 21 -2.87 2.98 1.97
N GLY A 22 -3.39 2.72 0.78
CA GLY A 22 -4.56 3.40 0.23
C GLY A 22 -4.70 3.12 -1.26
N ALA A 23 -5.68 2.29 -1.63
CA ALA A 23 -5.78 1.67 -2.96
C ALA A 23 -5.49 2.63 -4.14
N SER A 24 -6.30 3.67 -4.37
CA SER A 24 -6.09 4.62 -5.49
C SER A 24 -4.96 5.60 -5.26
N MET A 25 -4.62 5.88 -4.01
CA MET A 25 -3.51 6.77 -3.68
C MET A 25 -2.16 6.15 -4.05
N ALA A 26 -2.12 4.86 -4.40
CA ALA A 26 -0.98 4.21 -5.04
C ALA A 26 -0.42 5.02 -6.21
N VAL A 27 -1.30 5.65 -7.01
CA VAL A 27 -0.88 6.36 -8.22
C VAL A 27 -0.22 7.69 -7.88
N TRP A 28 -0.77 8.43 -6.91
CA TRP A 28 -0.16 9.65 -6.38
C TRP A 28 1.16 9.35 -5.66
N ILE A 29 1.20 8.30 -4.82
CA ILE A 29 2.44 7.85 -4.17
C ILE A 29 3.48 7.48 -5.23
N GLY A 30 3.08 6.80 -6.30
CA GLY A 30 3.96 6.48 -7.43
C GLY A 30 4.56 7.74 -8.08
N GLY A 31 3.74 8.78 -8.30
CA GLY A 31 4.24 10.07 -8.76
C GLY A 31 5.24 10.71 -7.79
N ALA A 32 4.93 10.72 -6.49
CA ALA A 32 5.83 11.27 -5.48
C ALA A 32 7.17 10.51 -5.41
N VAL A 33 7.14 9.18 -5.49
CA VAL A 33 8.32 8.31 -5.54
C VAL A 33 9.13 8.54 -6.82
N ALA A 34 8.48 8.75 -7.96
CA ALA A 34 9.17 9.07 -9.22
C ALA A 34 9.98 10.36 -9.10
N GLU A 35 9.42 11.40 -8.48
CA GLU A 35 10.13 12.67 -8.28
C GLU A 35 11.30 12.55 -7.28
N ILE A 36 11.12 11.76 -6.20
CA ILE A 36 12.20 11.45 -5.26
C ILE A 36 13.33 10.67 -5.96
N ASN A 37 12.99 9.68 -6.80
CA ASN A 37 13.98 8.95 -7.57
C ASN A 37 14.67 9.84 -8.62
N ARG A 38 13.97 10.85 -9.18
CA ARG A 38 14.57 11.83 -10.10
C ARG A 38 15.59 12.72 -9.41
N LEU A 39 15.33 13.18 -8.18
CA LEU A 39 16.33 13.87 -7.35
C LEU A 39 17.57 12.98 -7.11
N ARG A 40 17.34 11.69 -6.82
CA ARG A 40 18.41 10.71 -6.60
C ARG A 40 19.32 10.54 -7.82
N THR A 41 18.75 10.37 -9.01
CA THR A 41 19.51 10.12 -10.25
C THR A 41 20.12 11.39 -10.84
N ALA A 42 19.53 12.57 -10.60
CA ALA A 42 20.00 13.83 -11.13
C ALA A 42 21.46 14.16 -10.79
N LEU A 43 21.95 13.75 -9.62
CA LEU A 43 23.34 13.95 -9.19
C LEU A 43 24.34 12.95 -9.80
N VAL A 44 23.85 11.80 -10.29
CA VAL A 44 24.69 10.74 -10.87
C VAL A 44 25.00 11.03 -12.34
N ASP A 45 24.01 11.50 -13.10
CA ASP A 45 24.07 11.67 -14.57
C ASP A 45 24.56 13.08 -14.98
N ALA A 46 25.61 13.62 -14.35
CA ALA A 46 26.03 15.02 -14.49
C ALA A 46 26.60 15.45 -15.87
N ASP A 47 26.69 14.53 -16.84
CA ASP A 47 27.39 14.73 -18.12
C ASP A 47 26.65 15.63 -19.14
N ASP A 48 25.36 15.98 -18.93
CA ASP A 48 24.54 16.70 -19.93
C ASP A 48 23.80 17.92 -19.31
N GLY A 49 24.54 18.85 -18.69
CA GLY A 49 24.00 20.07 -18.08
C GLY A 49 23.13 19.78 -16.86
N ALA A 50 23.66 20.03 -15.65
CA ALA A 50 23.06 19.63 -14.39
C ALA A 50 21.55 19.94 -14.29
N HIS A 51 20.74 18.90 -14.15
CA HIS A 51 19.30 19.01 -13.85
C HIS A 51 19.07 19.93 -12.64
N PRO A 52 18.00 20.75 -12.58
CA PRO A 52 17.78 21.68 -11.46
C PRO A 52 17.84 21.03 -10.07
N TRP A 53 17.34 19.80 -9.92
CA TRP A 53 17.53 19.00 -8.70
C TRP A 53 18.99 18.80 -8.28
N ALA A 54 19.89 18.49 -9.22
CA ALA A 54 21.30 18.32 -8.93
C ALA A 54 21.91 19.65 -8.46
N ALA A 55 21.59 20.74 -9.15
CA ALA A 55 22.07 22.06 -8.78
C ALA A 55 21.54 22.52 -7.41
N LEU A 56 20.27 22.21 -7.08
CA LEU A 56 19.70 22.50 -5.76
C LEU A 56 20.33 21.66 -4.64
N ALA A 57 20.56 20.37 -4.88
CA ALA A 57 21.23 19.51 -3.92
C ALA A 57 22.67 19.99 -3.65
N GLN A 58 23.42 20.33 -4.71
CA GLN A 58 24.77 20.90 -4.61
C GLN A 58 24.77 22.27 -3.91
N LEU A 59 23.80 23.14 -4.23
CA LEU A 59 23.62 24.43 -3.55
C LEU A 59 23.44 24.25 -2.04
N SER A 60 22.73 23.18 -1.65
CA SER A 60 22.51 22.85 -0.26
C SER A 60 23.77 22.29 0.40
N GLY A 61 24.72 21.74 -0.35
CA GLY A 61 25.91 21.04 0.13
C GLY A 61 25.80 19.50 0.10
N TYR A 62 24.96 18.94 -0.76
CA TYR A 62 24.89 17.48 -0.98
C TYR A 62 25.57 17.09 -2.31
N ASP A 63 26.48 16.12 -2.28
CA ASP A 63 27.14 15.55 -3.46
C ASP A 63 26.42 14.30 -4.00
N SER A 64 25.78 13.53 -3.12
CA SER A 64 24.93 12.40 -3.49
C SER A 64 23.61 12.39 -2.73
N VAL A 65 22.62 11.74 -3.33
CA VAL A 65 21.33 11.42 -2.70
C VAL A 65 21.15 9.92 -2.81
N ALA A 66 20.80 9.27 -1.71
CA ALA A 66 20.54 7.83 -1.67
C ALA A 66 19.17 7.55 -1.03
N VAL A 67 18.53 6.48 -1.50
CA VAL A 67 17.33 5.91 -0.87
C VAL A 67 17.69 4.49 -0.48
N ASP A 68 17.62 4.15 0.81
CA ASP A 68 18.09 2.85 1.31
C ASP A 68 17.06 2.05 2.12
N VAL A 69 16.06 2.71 2.71
CA VAL A 69 14.99 2.04 3.48
C VAL A 69 13.62 2.34 2.86
N LEU A 70 12.86 1.30 2.55
CA LEU A 70 11.56 1.35 1.90
C LEU A 70 10.52 0.61 2.73
N ALA A 71 9.67 1.36 3.42
CA ALA A 71 8.61 0.85 4.26
C ALA A 71 7.24 1.17 3.66
N GLY A 72 6.33 0.19 3.57
CA GLY A 72 5.00 0.48 3.05
C GLY A 72 3.95 -0.59 3.31
N ALA A 73 2.68 -0.17 3.30
CA ALA A 73 1.52 -1.04 3.36
C ALA A 73 0.71 -0.94 2.08
N SER A 74 0.07 -2.02 1.62
CA SER A 74 -0.88 -2.00 0.50
C SER A 74 -0.30 -1.33 -0.75
N ALA A 75 -1.02 -0.36 -1.31
CA ALA A 75 -0.59 0.57 -2.34
C ALA A 75 0.81 1.20 -2.13
N GLY A 76 1.14 1.59 -0.90
CA GLY A 76 2.48 2.09 -0.55
C GLY A 76 3.53 0.99 -0.64
N GLY A 77 3.18 -0.21 -0.18
CA GLY A 77 4.02 -1.40 -0.30
C GLY A 77 4.30 -1.81 -1.76
N LEU A 78 3.33 -1.66 -2.67
CA LEU A 78 3.55 -1.88 -4.10
C LEU A 78 4.60 -0.91 -4.68
N ASN A 79 4.49 0.38 -4.39
CA ASN A 79 5.47 1.37 -4.85
C ASN A 79 6.85 1.13 -4.21
N ALA A 80 6.89 0.69 -2.95
CA ALA A 80 8.11 0.26 -2.27
C ALA A 80 8.79 -0.91 -3.00
N THR A 81 8.03 -1.95 -3.37
CA THR A 81 8.55 -3.09 -4.12
C THR A 81 9.10 -2.66 -5.48
N LEU A 82 8.37 -1.80 -6.21
CA LEU A 82 8.81 -1.31 -7.52
C LEU A 82 10.08 -0.46 -7.40
N LEU A 83 10.17 0.43 -6.40
CA LEU A 83 11.38 1.22 -6.18
C LEU A 83 12.55 0.34 -5.75
N ALA A 84 12.32 -0.70 -4.93
CA ALA A 84 13.37 -1.67 -4.60
C ALA A 84 13.92 -2.34 -5.87
N THR A 85 13.06 -2.73 -6.82
CA THR A 85 13.53 -3.26 -8.12
C THR A 85 14.28 -2.23 -8.97
N THR A 86 13.94 -0.94 -8.86
CA THR A 86 14.72 0.14 -9.46
C THR A 86 16.10 0.28 -8.84
N LEU A 87 16.19 0.24 -7.50
CA LEU A 87 17.45 0.41 -6.77
C LEU A 87 18.41 -0.75 -7.00
N VAL A 88 17.89 -1.99 -7.03
CA VAL A 88 18.70 -3.22 -7.09
C VAL A 88 18.97 -3.69 -8.52
N TYR A 89 17.96 -3.62 -9.40
CA TYR A 89 18.04 -4.17 -10.76
C TYR A 89 18.08 -3.09 -11.85
N GLY A 90 18.12 -1.81 -11.51
CA GLY A 90 18.16 -0.72 -12.49
C GLY A 90 16.88 -0.55 -13.32
N MET A 91 15.74 -1.07 -12.84
CA MET A 91 14.45 -0.92 -13.53
C MET A 91 14.03 0.57 -13.62
N PRO A 92 13.74 1.13 -14.80
CA PRO A 92 13.38 2.55 -14.94
C PRO A 92 12.01 2.85 -14.34
N PHE A 93 11.98 3.55 -13.20
CA PHE A 93 10.75 3.83 -12.44
C PHE A 93 9.76 4.73 -13.19
N ASP A 94 10.22 5.63 -14.06
CA ASP A 94 9.35 6.54 -14.84
C ASP A 94 8.36 5.78 -15.75
N ARG A 95 8.69 4.53 -16.14
CA ARG A 95 7.75 3.67 -16.90
C ARG A 95 6.50 3.32 -16.09
N MET A 96 6.52 3.47 -14.77
CA MET A 96 5.38 3.13 -13.91
C MET A 96 4.16 3.99 -14.21
N ARG A 97 4.34 5.23 -14.70
CA ARG A 97 3.24 6.07 -15.20
C ARG A 97 2.42 5.34 -16.27
N GLU A 98 3.07 4.87 -17.33
CA GLU A 98 2.43 4.19 -18.46
C GLU A 98 1.78 2.86 -18.01
N ILE A 99 2.44 2.15 -17.08
CA ILE A 99 1.94 0.89 -16.53
C ILE A 99 0.69 1.11 -15.69
N TRP A 100 0.65 2.14 -14.85
CA TRP A 100 -0.54 2.52 -14.10
C TRP A 100 -1.70 2.86 -15.04
N VAL A 101 -1.45 3.66 -16.08
CA VAL A 101 -2.44 3.99 -17.10
C VAL A 101 -3.00 2.71 -17.76
N ARG A 102 -2.12 1.77 -18.12
CA ARG A 102 -2.46 0.54 -18.85
C ARG A 102 -3.16 -0.54 -18.02
N LEU A 103 -2.61 -0.87 -16.85
CA LEU A 103 -3.02 -2.04 -16.06
C LEU A 103 -3.97 -1.68 -14.91
N GLY A 104 -3.94 -0.45 -14.40
CA GLY A 104 -4.76 -0.01 -13.26
C GLY A 104 -6.25 0.18 -13.57
N ASP A 105 -6.82 -0.55 -14.52
CA ASP A 105 -8.25 -0.46 -14.84
C ASP A 105 -9.06 -1.43 -13.98
N VAL A 106 -9.97 -0.89 -13.16
CA VAL A 106 -10.75 -1.70 -12.21
C VAL A 106 -11.59 -2.78 -12.91
N GLU A 107 -12.04 -2.50 -14.14
CA GLU A 107 -12.81 -3.46 -14.94
C GLU A 107 -11.94 -4.62 -15.43
N ALA A 108 -10.67 -4.39 -15.77
CA ALA A 108 -9.72 -5.42 -16.18
C ALA A 108 -9.33 -6.34 -15.00
N MET A 109 -9.16 -5.75 -13.81
CA MET A 109 -8.87 -6.47 -12.56
C MET A 109 -10.07 -7.26 -12.04
N SER A 110 -11.30 -6.87 -12.40
CA SER A 110 -12.51 -7.49 -11.87
C SER A 110 -12.70 -8.93 -12.31
N ARG A 111 -13.24 -9.75 -11.41
CA ARG A 111 -13.53 -11.16 -11.67
C ARG A 111 -14.55 -11.31 -12.81
N PRO A 112 -14.42 -12.37 -13.64
CA PRO A 112 -15.47 -12.73 -14.55
C PRO A 112 -16.74 -13.07 -13.75
N LEU A 113 -17.89 -12.61 -14.23
CA LEU A 113 -19.16 -12.90 -13.56
C LEU A 113 -19.39 -14.41 -13.49
N PRO A 114 -19.49 -15.00 -12.29
CA PRO A 114 -19.64 -16.43 -12.16
C PRO A 114 -21.00 -16.87 -12.71
N LYS A 115 -21.03 -18.03 -13.35
CA LYS A 115 -22.27 -18.64 -13.83
C LYS A 115 -23.18 -18.99 -12.66
N PHE A 116 -24.49 -19.16 -12.87
CA PHE A 116 -25.44 -19.31 -11.74
C PHE A 116 -25.24 -20.57 -10.90
N TRP A 117 -24.52 -21.56 -11.44
CA TRP A 117 -24.15 -22.81 -10.76
C TRP A 117 -22.75 -22.78 -10.13
N GLN A 118 -21.98 -21.71 -10.33
CA GLN A 118 -20.67 -21.55 -9.70
C GLN A 118 -20.84 -20.91 -8.31
N PRO A 119 -19.98 -21.27 -7.34
CA PRO A 119 -20.00 -20.68 -6.01
C PRO A 119 -19.82 -19.15 -6.06
N SER A 120 -20.24 -18.47 -4.98
CA SER A 120 -20.01 -17.03 -4.86
C SER A 120 -18.52 -16.72 -4.96
N PRO A 121 -18.14 -15.67 -5.70
CA PRO A 121 -16.73 -15.31 -5.81
C PRO A 121 -16.22 -14.86 -4.43
N PRO A 122 -14.98 -15.22 -4.05
CA PRO A 122 -14.41 -14.85 -2.76
C PRO A 122 -14.12 -13.34 -2.62
N SER A 123 -14.08 -12.62 -3.75
CA SER A 123 -13.69 -11.21 -3.85
C SER A 123 -14.27 -10.55 -5.11
N LEU A 124 -14.13 -9.24 -5.26
CA LEU A 124 -14.55 -8.50 -6.46
C LEU A 124 -13.49 -8.52 -7.58
N LEU A 125 -12.22 -8.41 -7.21
CA LEU A 125 -11.06 -8.33 -8.09
C LEU A 125 -10.17 -9.58 -7.95
N GLU A 126 -9.32 -9.84 -8.94
CA GLU A 126 -8.38 -10.97 -8.93
C GLU A 126 -7.00 -10.54 -8.44
N GLY A 127 -6.66 -10.93 -7.21
CA GLY A 127 -5.35 -10.66 -6.62
C GLY A 127 -4.28 -11.63 -7.15
N ASP A 128 -4.52 -12.93 -6.99
CA ASP A 128 -3.57 -13.96 -7.42
C ASP A 128 -3.44 -14.06 -8.94
N ASP A 129 -4.56 -14.27 -9.63
CA ASP A 129 -4.54 -14.64 -11.04
C ASP A 129 -4.18 -13.47 -11.96
N TYR A 130 -4.50 -12.23 -11.55
CA TYR A 130 -4.25 -11.03 -12.33
C TYR A 130 -3.16 -10.15 -11.72
N PHE A 131 -3.37 -9.60 -10.51
CA PHE A 131 -2.45 -8.60 -9.96
C PHE A 131 -1.03 -9.17 -9.77
N ARG A 132 -0.86 -10.32 -9.08
CA ARG A 132 0.46 -10.95 -8.91
C ARG A 132 1.10 -11.31 -10.26
N THR A 133 0.33 -11.94 -11.15
CA THR A 133 0.81 -12.36 -12.49
C THR A 133 1.29 -11.17 -13.33
N GLU A 134 0.52 -10.08 -13.37
CA GLU A 134 0.92 -8.88 -14.12
C GLU A 134 2.08 -8.16 -13.46
N LEU A 135 2.19 -8.17 -12.12
CA LEU A 135 3.33 -7.60 -11.43
C LEU A 135 4.64 -8.35 -11.72
N VAL A 136 4.60 -9.69 -11.76
CA VAL A 136 5.76 -10.51 -12.21
C VAL A 136 6.17 -10.09 -13.62
N LYS A 137 5.24 -9.99 -14.57
CA LYS A 137 5.53 -9.55 -15.95
C LYS A 137 6.08 -8.13 -16.02
N VAL A 138 5.57 -7.22 -15.18
CA VAL A 138 6.02 -5.83 -15.13
C VAL A 138 7.47 -5.76 -14.66
N ILE A 139 7.83 -6.49 -13.61
CA ILE A 139 9.20 -6.50 -13.10
C ILE A 139 10.12 -7.17 -14.11
N THR A 140 9.86 -8.43 -14.49
CA THR A 140 10.70 -9.20 -15.42
C THR A 140 10.84 -8.52 -16.79
N GLY A 141 9.78 -7.89 -17.31
CA GLY A 141 9.78 -7.25 -18.63
C GLY A 141 10.37 -5.84 -18.67
N ASN A 142 10.68 -5.21 -17.52
CA ASN A 142 11.26 -3.86 -17.47
C ASN A 142 12.64 -3.80 -16.82
N VAL A 143 13.10 -4.88 -16.18
CA VAL A 143 14.51 -5.00 -15.78
C VAL A 143 15.38 -5.13 -17.04
N PRO A 144 16.49 -4.37 -17.17
CA PRO A 144 17.43 -4.50 -18.28
C PRO A 144 18.00 -5.92 -18.40
N ALA A 145 18.32 -6.36 -19.62
CA ALA A 145 18.85 -7.72 -19.87
C ALA A 145 20.24 -7.94 -19.24
N GLU A 146 21.07 -6.90 -19.26
CA GLU A 146 22.30 -6.78 -18.48
C GLU A 146 22.10 -5.61 -17.53
N PRO A 147 21.54 -5.85 -16.32
CA PRO A 147 21.41 -4.78 -15.36
C PRO A 147 22.83 -4.36 -14.95
N ASP A 148 23.16 -3.09 -15.16
CA ASP A 148 24.25 -2.47 -14.40
C ASP A 148 23.79 -2.47 -12.95
N LEU A 149 24.19 -3.50 -12.19
CA LEU A 149 23.70 -3.78 -10.84
C LEU A 149 24.26 -2.69 -9.92
N PRO A 150 23.47 -1.64 -9.62
CA PRO A 150 23.96 -0.58 -8.78
C PRO A 150 24.19 -1.20 -7.40
N ASN A 151 25.32 -0.91 -6.77
CA ASN A 151 25.61 -1.37 -5.41
C ASN A 151 24.82 -0.57 -4.36
N ASN A 152 23.56 -0.25 -4.66
CA ASN A 152 22.67 0.52 -3.80
C ASN A 152 22.05 -0.42 -2.77
N ARG A 153 22.13 -0.08 -1.49
CA ARG A 153 21.37 -0.80 -0.48
C ARG A 153 19.86 -0.59 -0.66
N ALA A 154 19.08 -1.64 -0.40
CA ALA A 154 17.62 -1.56 -0.34
C ALA A 154 17.07 -2.51 0.74
N ASP A 155 16.53 -1.93 1.81
CA ASP A 155 15.79 -2.66 2.84
C ASP A 155 14.30 -2.42 2.65
N LEU A 156 13.59 -3.43 2.14
CA LEU A 156 12.17 -3.39 1.83
C LEU A 156 11.35 -4.06 2.95
N LEU A 157 10.48 -3.27 3.57
CA LEU A 157 9.63 -3.67 4.69
C LEU A 157 8.16 -3.49 4.31
N LEU A 158 7.39 -4.58 4.29
CA LEU A 158 5.97 -4.59 3.92
C LEU A 158 5.11 -5.13 5.05
N THR A 159 4.03 -4.45 5.42
CA THR A 159 3.12 -4.94 6.48
C THR A 159 2.03 -5.86 5.94
N ALA A 160 1.56 -6.78 6.77
CA ALA A 160 0.43 -7.66 6.50
C ALA A 160 -0.38 -7.88 7.79
N THR A 161 -1.67 -8.19 7.65
CA THR A 161 -2.53 -8.55 8.78
C THR A 161 -2.96 -10.00 8.68
N LEU A 162 -2.71 -10.81 9.71
CA LEU A 162 -3.13 -12.20 9.81
C LEU A 162 -4.64 -12.30 10.05
N LEU A 163 -5.33 -13.09 9.22
CA LEU A 163 -6.73 -13.47 9.47
C LEU A 163 -6.85 -14.46 10.62
N ASP A 164 -5.91 -15.38 10.70
CA ASP A 164 -5.79 -16.35 11.78
C ASP A 164 -4.73 -15.83 12.75
N PRO A 165 -5.10 -15.44 13.98
CA PRO A 165 -4.15 -14.83 14.91
C PRO A 165 -3.09 -15.86 15.32
N VAL A 166 -1.87 -15.38 15.53
CA VAL A 166 -0.86 -16.12 16.28
C VAL A 166 -1.13 -15.86 17.76
N VAL A 167 -1.29 -16.93 18.53
CA VAL A 167 -1.50 -16.83 19.98
C VAL A 167 -0.14 -16.80 20.65
N GLU A 168 0.19 -15.68 21.28
CA GLU A 168 1.40 -15.52 22.07
C GLU A 168 1.07 -15.69 23.55
N GLN A 169 1.97 -16.33 24.28
CA GLN A 169 1.89 -16.46 25.73
C GLN A 169 2.88 -15.48 26.36
N ARG A 170 2.36 -14.43 26.99
CA ARG A 170 3.13 -13.52 27.83
C ARG A 170 2.95 -13.94 29.29
N LEU A 171 3.94 -13.68 30.13
CA LEU A 171 3.81 -13.88 31.58
C LEU A 171 3.57 -12.51 32.23
N ASP A 172 2.57 -12.40 33.09
CA ASP A 172 2.40 -11.21 33.92
C ASP A 172 3.50 -11.15 35.01
N SER A 173 3.56 -10.04 35.76
CA SER A 173 4.53 -9.90 36.87
C SER A 173 4.34 -10.93 38.00
N ARG A 174 3.21 -11.66 38.02
CA ARG A 174 2.91 -12.75 38.94
C ARG A 174 3.14 -14.13 38.29
N SER A 175 3.75 -14.16 37.10
CA SER A 175 4.03 -15.37 36.30
C SER A 175 2.77 -16.12 35.85
N GLU A 176 1.61 -15.45 35.79
CA GLU A 176 0.39 -16.00 35.21
C GLU A 176 0.45 -15.89 33.67
N PRO A 177 0.04 -16.94 32.93
CA PRO A 177 0.03 -16.90 31.47
C PRO A 177 -1.09 -15.98 30.98
N MET A 178 -0.69 -14.91 30.29
CA MET A 178 -1.56 -14.01 29.55
C MET A 178 -1.48 -14.36 28.07
N LEU A 179 -2.56 -14.96 27.55
CA LEU A 179 -2.69 -15.26 26.13
C LEU A 179 -3.08 -13.99 25.38
N GLN A 180 -2.28 -13.61 24.40
CA GLN A 180 -2.52 -12.46 23.54
C GLN A 180 -2.61 -12.90 22.08
N GLU A 181 -3.70 -12.55 21.41
CA GLU A 181 -3.83 -12.75 19.97
C GLU A 181 -3.08 -11.65 19.20
N ARG A 182 -1.97 -12.00 18.55
CA ARG A 182 -1.28 -11.11 17.62
C ARG A 182 -1.77 -11.35 16.19
N ARG A 183 -2.04 -10.25 15.48
CA ARG A 183 -2.49 -10.26 14.08
C ARG A 183 -1.60 -9.44 13.15
N THR A 184 -0.61 -8.75 13.67
CA THR A 184 0.38 -8.04 12.85
C THR A 184 1.39 -9.03 12.29
N ALA A 185 1.77 -8.87 11.03
CA ALA A 185 2.84 -9.63 10.38
C ALA A 185 3.56 -8.72 9.38
N SER A 186 4.74 -9.12 8.92
CA SER A 186 5.53 -8.32 7.97
C SER A 186 6.34 -9.18 7.02
N PHE A 187 6.66 -8.63 5.85
CA PHE A 187 7.68 -9.12 4.96
C PHE A 187 8.91 -8.20 5.00
N SER A 188 10.09 -8.79 5.01
CA SER A 188 11.38 -8.08 4.99
C SER A 188 12.25 -8.66 3.87
N PHE A 189 12.78 -7.79 3.01
CA PHE A 189 13.82 -8.13 2.04
C PHE A 189 14.97 -7.15 2.24
N GLN A 190 16.16 -7.68 2.49
CA GLN A 190 17.38 -6.92 2.71
C GLN A 190 18.32 -7.12 1.54
N HIS A 191 18.88 -6.02 1.05
CA HIS A 191 19.89 -6.02 0.01
C HIS A 191 21.14 -5.29 0.49
N ARG A 192 22.22 -6.05 0.69
CA ARG A 192 23.56 -5.54 0.97
C ARG A 192 24.47 -6.05 -0.15
N GLY A 193 25.24 -5.20 -0.80
CA GLY A 193 26.17 -5.64 -1.85
C GLY A 193 25.50 -5.82 -3.21
N ARG A 194 25.86 -6.88 -3.92
CA ARG A 194 25.37 -7.18 -5.27
C ARG A 194 24.22 -8.19 -5.25
N ALA A 195 23.37 -8.13 -6.26
CA ALA A 195 22.30 -9.11 -6.40
C ALA A 195 22.91 -10.51 -6.61
N GLY A 196 22.42 -11.49 -5.85
CA GLY A 196 22.97 -12.85 -5.79
C GLY A 196 23.96 -13.10 -4.65
N ASP A 197 24.46 -12.07 -3.98
CA ASP A 197 25.33 -12.24 -2.81
C ASP A 197 24.57 -12.92 -1.65
N PRO A 198 25.24 -13.69 -0.77
CA PRO A 198 24.57 -14.44 0.29
C PRO A 198 23.78 -13.59 1.29
N LEU A 199 24.14 -12.31 1.48
CA LEU A 199 23.41 -11.39 2.36
C LEU A 199 22.33 -10.59 1.63
N SER A 200 22.09 -10.87 0.35
CA SER A 200 21.05 -10.24 -0.45
C SER A 200 19.86 -11.18 -0.61
N ASP A 201 18.65 -10.70 -0.29
CA ASP A 201 17.40 -11.40 -0.64
C ASP A 201 17.04 -11.29 -2.11
N PHE A 202 17.79 -10.45 -2.84
CA PHE A 202 17.63 -10.21 -4.25
C PHE A 202 18.58 -11.12 -5.03
N GLY A 203 18.04 -12.17 -5.64
CA GLY A 203 18.80 -13.11 -6.46
C GLY A 203 19.13 -12.55 -7.85
N ALA A 204 20.20 -13.09 -8.44
CA ALA A 204 20.60 -12.88 -9.83
C ALA A 204 20.63 -14.22 -10.59
N GLY A 205 20.77 -14.18 -11.92
CA GLY A 205 20.82 -15.37 -12.78
C GLY A 205 19.59 -16.27 -12.60
N GLU A 206 19.81 -17.56 -12.36
CA GLU A 206 18.73 -18.56 -12.18
C GLU A 206 17.81 -18.26 -10.98
N ARG A 207 18.25 -17.47 -10.00
CA ARG A 207 17.45 -17.10 -8.81
C ARG A 207 16.61 -15.83 -9.01
N PHE A 208 16.77 -15.13 -10.13
CA PHE A 208 16.05 -13.89 -10.41
C PHE A 208 14.54 -14.10 -10.45
N ASP A 209 14.06 -15.07 -11.24
CA ASP A 209 12.62 -15.32 -11.40
C ASP A 209 11.93 -15.72 -10.08
N ALA A 210 12.63 -16.51 -9.24
CA ALA A 210 12.15 -16.87 -7.91
C ALA A 210 12.04 -15.64 -6.99
N THR A 211 13.00 -14.72 -7.09
CA THR A 211 12.99 -13.45 -6.33
C THR A 211 11.83 -12.56 -6.79
N VAL A 212 11.65 -12.38 -8.09
CA VAL A 212 10.55 -11.59 -8.65
C VAL A 212 9.19 -12.17 -8.22
N LEU A 213 9.05 -13.50 -8.22
CA LEU A 213 7.85 -14.16 -7.73
C LEU A 213 7.58 -13.85 -6.24
N ARG A 214 8.62 -13.92 -5.38
CA ARG A 214 8.53 -13.58 -3.95
C ARG A 214 8.15 -12.12 -3.72
N LEU A 215 8.80 -11.18 -4.42
CA LEU A 215 8.50 -9.74 -4.37
C LEU A 215 7.06 -9.46 -4.80
N ALA A 216 6.64 -10.02 -5.94
CA ALA A 216 5.29 -9.84 -6.45
C ALA A 216 4.23 -10.46 -5.51
N HIS A 217 4.54 -11.59 -4.88
CA HIS A 217 3.65 -12.23 -3.91
C HIS A 217 3.52 -11.40 -2.64
N ALA A 218 4.61 -10.86 -2.11
CA ALA A 218 4.61 -9.99 -0.94
C ALA A 218 3.84 -8.68 -1.20
N ALA A 219 4.09 -8.03 -2.35
CA ALA A 219 3.38 -6.82 -2.78
C ALA A 219 1.87 -7.04 -2.97
N ARG A 220 1.48 -8.20 -3.53
CA ARG A 220 0.07 -8.60 -3.60
C ARG A 220 -0.49 -8.85 -2.20
N ALA A 221 0.24 -9.54 -1.32
CA ALA A 221 -0.23 -9.93 0.01
C ALA A 221 -0.50 -8.72 0.89
N THR A 222 0.41 -7.74 0.91
CA THR A 222 0.20 -6.46 1.62
C THR A 222 -0.97 -5.65 1.04
N SER A 223 -1.35 -5.90 -0.22
CA SER A 223 -2.45 -5.22 -0.93
C SER A 223 -3.76 -6.03 -0.95
N ALA A 224 -3.89 -7.10 -0.15
CA ALA A 224 -5.06 -7.97 -0.12
C ALA A 224 -6.24 -7.32 0.64
N PHE A 225 -6.77 -6.23 0.09
CA PHE A 225 -7.80 -5.42 0.73
C PHE A 225 -9.12 -6.21 0.89
N PRO A 226 -9.68 -6.33 2.12
CA PRO A 226 -10.87 -7.13 2.39
C PRO A 226 -12.04 -6.83 1.45
N PHE A 227 -12.75 -7.87 1.03
CA PHE A 227 -13.86 -7.86 0.05
C PHE A 227 -13.49 -7.46 -1.39
N VAL A 228 -12.50 -6.60 -1.59
CA VAL A 228 -12.03 -6.20 -2.92
C VAL A 228 -11.15 -7.28 -3.52
N PHE A 229 -10.12 -7.71 -2.80
CA PHE A 229 -9.26 -8.83 -3.15
C PHE A 229 -9.49 -10.00 -2.18
N GLU A 230 -9.23 -11.22 -2.65
CA GLU A 230 -9.24 -12.40 -1.76
C GLU A 230 -8.04 -12.37 -0.81
N PRO A 231 -8.17 -12.94 0.40
CA PRO A 231 -7.03 -13.07 1.30
C PRO A 231 -5.88 -13.83 0.64
N ALA A 232 -4.66 -13.31 0.81
CA ALA A 232 -3.47 -13.94 0.28
C ALA A 232 -3.07 -15.16 1.13
N ARG A 233 -2.56 -16.19 0.46
CA ARG A 233 -2.04 -17.40 1.09
C ARG A 233 -0.52 -17.33 1.07
N VAL A 234 0.08 -17.26 2.25
CA VAL A 234 1.53 -17.13 2.43
C VAL A 234 2.06 -18.45 2.97
N PHE A 235 2.95 -19.08 2.21
CA PHE A 235 3.67 -20.27 2.64
C PHE A 235 5.01 -19.83 3.22
N SER A 236 5.20 -20.07 4.51
CA SER A 236 6.45 -19.84 5.23
C SER A 236 6.67 -21.04 6.15
N SER A 237 7.27 -22.09 5.59
CA SER A 237 7.50 -23.36 6.25
C SER A 237 8.85 -23.94 5.85
N LEU A 238 9.47 -24.72 6.73
CA LEU A 238 10.75 -25.38 6.46
C LEU A 238 10.68 -26.41 5.31
N GLY A 239 9.48 -26.87 4.96
CA GLY A 239 9.24 -27.78 3.83
C GLY A 239 9.01 -27.09 2.49
N GLU A 240 8.90 -27.89 1.43
CA GLU A 240 8.64 -27.39 0.08
C GLU A 240 7.21 -26.84 -0.07
N PRO A 241 7.05 -25.64 -0.66
CA PRO A 241 5.73 -25.08 -0.94
C PRO A 241 5.05 -25.83 -2.11
N PRO A 242 3.73 -25.68 -2.27
CA PRO A 242 3.03 -26.19 -3.45
C PRO A 242 3.61 -25.62 -4.76
N ALA A 243 3.54 -26.39 -5.85
CA ALA A 243 4.06 -25.97 -7.15
C ALA A 243 3.46 -24.62 -7.61
N GLY A 244 4.32 -23.67 -7.96
CA GLY A 244 3.95 -22.32 -8.41
C GLY A 244 3.74 -21.29 -7.29
N GLU A 245 3.81 -21.70 -6.01
CA GLU A 245 3.76 -20.80 -4.85
C GLU A 245 5.19 -20.60 -4.29
N PRO A 246 5.60 -19.36 -3.96
CA PRO A 246 6.92 -19.13 -3.38
C PRO A 246 6.96 -19.50 -1.89
N ASN A 247 8.10 -20.04 -1.44
CA ASN A 247 8.38 -20.15 0.00
C ASN A 247 8.94 -18.83 0.52
N MET A 248 8.35 -18.32 1.60
CA MET A 248 8.65 -17.03 2.23
C MET A 248 9.41 -17.16 3.57
N VAL A 249 9.95 -18.34 3.90
CA VAL A 249 10.82 -18.51 5.09
C VAL A 249 11.96 -17.50 5.08
N GLY A 250 12.23 -16.90 6.24
CA GLY A 250 13.23 -15.85 6.42
C GLY A 250 12.81 -14.47 5.91
N LEU A 251 11.80 -14.42 5.03
CA LEU A 251 11.26 -13.17 4.46
C LEU A 251 9.96 -12.74 5.14
N PHE A 252 9.15 -13.68 5.63
CA PHE A 252 7.90 -13.42 6.36
C PHE A 252 8.11 -13.59 7.86
N SER A 253 7.49 -12.72 8.66
CA SER A 253 7.68 -12.69 10.13
C SER A 253 7.26 -13.97 10.85
N GLU A 254 6.37 -14.77 10.25
CA GLU A 254 5.91 -16.03 10.82
C GLU A 254 6.49 -17.23 10.05
N THR A 255 6.84 -18.29 10.78
CA THR A 255 7.28 -19.55 10.19
C THR A 255 6.63 -20.71 10.92
N THR A 256 6.06 -21.68 10.18
CA THR A 256 5.55 -22.93 10.76
C THR A 256 6.51 -24.10 10.61
N PRO A 257 6.51 -25.06 11.54
CA PRO A 257 7.23 -26.32 11.37
C PRO A 257 6.68 -27.15 10.19
N ASP A 258 7.49 -28.11 9.75
CA ASP A 258 7.36 -28.90 8.50
C ASP A 258 6.02 -29.65 8.35
N SER A 259 5.31 -29.89 9.45
CA SER A 259 4.06 -30.67 9.51
C SER A 259 2.78 -29.90 9.16
N GLY A 260 2.85 -28.57 9.04
CA GLY A 260 1.69 -27.73 8.72
C GLY A 260 1.73 -27.20 7.29
N ARG A 261 1.23 -27.95 6.30
CA ARG A 261 1.00 -27.45 4.92
C ARG A 261 -0.05 -26.32 4.82
N SER A 262 -0.54 -25.81 5.95
CA SER A 262 -1.56 -24.78 6.00
C SER A 262 -0.94 -23.40 5.78
N PRO A 263 -1.33 -22.66 4.73
CA PRO A 263 -0.82 -21.33 4.50
C PRO A 263 -1.31 -20.35 5.57
N PHE A 264 -0.48 -19.37 5.91
CA PHE A 264 -0.95 -18.18 6.61
C PHE A 264 -1.89 -17.41 5.70
N ARG A 265 -3.10 -17.12 6.20
CA ARG A 265 -4.06 -16.29 5.47
C ARG A 265 -3.89 -14.85 5.91
N VAL A 266 -3.51 -14.00 4.97
CA VAL A 266 -3.22 -12.58 5.25
C VAL A 266 -4.12 -11.67 4.43
N ILE A 267 -4.45 -10.54 5.03
CA ILE A 267 -5.12 -9.40 4.40
C ILE A 267 -4.20 -8.17 4.48
N ASP A 268 -4.65 -7.11 3.84
CA ASP A 268 -3.96 -5.83 3.73
C ASP A 268 -3.35 -5.34 5.06
N GLY A 269 -2.07 -4.98 5.02
CA GLY A 269 -1.32 -4.49 6.18
C GLY A 269 -1.94 -3.22 6.78
N GLY A 270 -2.53 -2.36 5.94
CA GLY A 270 -3.19 -1.13 6.32
C GLY A 270 -4.51 -1.26 7.08
N VAL A 271 -4.88 -2.48 7.46
CA VAL A 271 -5.93 -2.72 8.45
C VAL A 271 -5.43 -2.48 9.88
N LEU A 272 -4.21 -2.91 10.20
CA LEU A 272 -3.62 -2.78 11.55
C LEU A 272 -2.40 -1.89 11.60
N ASP A 273 -1.55 -1.93 10.57
CA ASP A 273 -0.31 -1.15 10.48
C ASP A 273 -0.18 -0.57 9.07
N ASN A 274 -0.70 0.65 8.92
CA ASN A 274 -0.85 1.30 7.62
C ASN A 274 0.42 2.00 7.14
N ILE A 275 1.38 2.24 8.04
CA ILE A 275 2.71 2.78 7.75
C ILE A 275 3.68 2.28 8.83
N PRO A 276 4.55 1.31 8.53
CA PRO A 276 5.43 0.71 9.55
C PRO A 276 6.64 1.60 9.88
N VAL A 277 6.41 2.76 10.51
CA VAL A 277 7.48 3.72 10.85
C VAL A 277 8.47 3.11 11.83
N SER A 278 7.98 2.38 12.84
CA SER A 278 8.84 1.70 13.83
C SER A 278 9.83 0.73 13.17
N ALA A 279 9.38 -0.04 12.18
CA ALA A 279 10.25 -0.94 11.42
C ALA A 279 11.26 -0.15 10.55
N ALA A 280 10.83 0.96 9.95
CA ALA A 280 11.70 1.86 9.20
C ALA A 280 12.79 2.47 10.08
N ILE A 281 12.47 2.94 11.30
CA ILE A 281 13.43 3.48 12.26
C ILE A 281 14.52 2.45 12.56
N ARG A 282 14.13 1.20 12.86
CA ARG A 282 15.08 0.12 13.12
C ARG A 282 16.02 -0.10 11.92
N ALA A 283 15.47 -0.23 10.71
CA ALA A 283 16.29 -0.40 9.50
C ALA A 283 17.22 0.80 9.21
N ILE A 284 16.79 2.03 9.52
CA ILE A 284 17.63 3.24 9.42
C ILE A 284 18.79 3.18 10.42
N THR A 285 18.54 2.75 11.65
CA THR A 285 19.61 2.65 12.67
C THR A 285 20.65 1.59 12.31
N GLU A 286 20.22 0.48 11.69
CA GLU A 286 21.11 -0.61 11.28
C GLU A 286 21.90 -0.29 10.00
N ALA A 287 21.67 0.87 9.40
CA ALA A 287 22.21 1.22 8.10
C ALA A 287 23.67 1.73 8.14
N PRO A 288 24.64 1.03 7.51
CA PRO A 288 26.02 1.48 7.48
C PRO A 288 26.18 2.75 6.65
N ALA A 289 26.98 3.73 7.11
CA ALA A 289 27.27 5.00 6.45
C ALA A 289 28.78 5.22 6.29
N ASP A 290 29.29 4.90 5.11
CA ASP A 290 30.69 5.05 4.69
C ASP A 290 31.06 6.49 4.29
N ARG A 291 30.10 7.42 4.27
CA ARG A 291 30.30 8.87 4.05
C ARG A 291 29.60 9.71 5.13
N PRO A 292 29.83 11.04 5.20
CA PRO A 292 29.02 11.92 6.03
C PRO A 292 27.58 11.90 5.50
N THR A 293 26.59 11.64 6.36
CA THR A 293 25.20 11.51 5.91
C THR A 293 24.24 12.33 6.75
N GLN A 294 23.22 12.89 6.10
CA GLN A 294 22.05 13.45 6.77
C GLN A 294 20.84 12.53 6.52
N ARG A 295 20.22 12.05 7.59
CA ARG A 295 19.11 11.08 7.55
C ARG A 295 17.75 11.77 7.60
N TRP A 296 16.92 11.50 6.60
CA TRP A 296 15.54 11.94 6.53
C TRP A 296 14.59 10.76 6.32
N LEU A 297 13.57 10.64 7.17
CA LEU A 297 12.40 9.80 6.96
C LEU A 297 11.33 10.61 6.26
N LEU A 298 11.05 10.27 5.00
CA LEU A 298 9.97 10.86 4.21
C LEU A 298 8.70 10.03 4.40
N TYR A 299 7.72 10.66 5.01
CA TYR A 299 6.41 10.08 5.28
C TYR A 299 5.44 10.50 4.19
N LEU A 300 5.14 9.60 3.25
CA LEU A 300 4.28 9.85 2.10
C LEU A 300 2.83 9.56 2.51
N ASN A 301 2.09 10.62 2.83
CA ASN A 301 0.71 10.53 3.26
C ASN A 301 -0.21 11.43 2.42
N PRO A 302 -1.03 10.83 1.55
CA PRO A 302 -1.93 11.56 0.67
C PRO A 302 -3.07 12.28 1.39
N ASP A 303 -3.40 11.94 2.64
CA ASP A 303 -4.51 12.59 3.35
C ASP A 303 -4.09 14.00 3.84
N PRO A 304 -5.03 14.96 3.87
CA PRO A 304 -4.76 16.33 4.34
C PRO A 304 -4.27 16.38 5.78
N VAL A 305 -3.62 17.48 6.15
CA VAL A 305 -3.51 17.86 7.56
C VAL A 305 -4.92 18.08 8.10
N ALA A 306 -5.29 17.40 9.20
CA ALA A 306 -6.58 17.59 9.83
C ALA A 306 -6.71 19.06 10.29
N SER A 307 -7.32 19.92 9.46
CA SER A 307 -7.59 21.29 9.86
C SER A 307 -8.57 21.29 11.04
N ARG A 308 -8.27 22.07 12.08
CA ARG A 308 -9.15 22.31 13.25
C ARG A 308 -10.58 22.75 12.87
N ALA A 309 -10.80 23.16 11.62
CA ALA A 309 -12.04 23.68 11.08
C ALA A 309 -13.00 22.61 10.50
N GLN A 310 -12.60 21.34 10.35
CA GLN A 310 -13.49 20.28 9.84
C GLN A 310 -14.10 19.42 10.96
N ARG A 311 -14.78 20.03 11.93
CA ARG A 311 -15.89 19.33 12.61
C ARG A 311 -17.06 19.28 11.62
N ARG A 312 -17.19 18.18 10.88
CA ARG A 312 -18.47 17.86 10.23
C ARG A 312 -19.51 17.79 11.33
N GLU A 313 -20.53 18.65 11.29
CA GLU A 313 -21.70 18.44 12.12
C GLU A 313 -22.29 17.05 11.85
N PRO A 314 -22.67 16.29 12.88
CA PRO A 314 -23.19 14.95 12.72
C PRO A 314 -24.61 15.01 12.13
N GLY A 315 -24.69 15.07 10.80
CA GLY A 315 -25.92 14.90 10.07
C GLY A 315 -26.33 13.43 10.04
N HIS A 316 -27.37 13.10 10.82
CA HIS A 316 -28.13 11.84 10.88
C HIS A 316 -27.32 10.57 11.22
N ALA A 317 -27.68 9.95 12.34
CA ALA A 317 -27.11 8.71 12.85
C ALA A 317 -27.21 7.56 11.83
N VAL A 318 -26.13 7.35 11.07
CA VAL A 318 -25.85 6.11 10.34
C VAL A 318 -25.10 5.19 11.32
N PRO A 319 -25.44 3.88 11.42
CA PRO A 319 -24.69 2.96 12.27
C PRO A 319 -23.21 2.99 11.88
N VAL A 320 -22.33 3.07 12.88
CA VAL A 320 -20.86 3.12 12.74
C VAL A 320 -20.41 2.12 11.67
N THR A 321 -20.13 2.63 10.47
CA THR A 321 -19.73 1.82 9.32
C THR A 321 -18.29 1.35 9.47
N LEU A 322 -17.89 0.29 8.77
CA LEU A 322 -16.51 -0.22 8.72
C LEU A 322 -15.47 0.89 8.46
N SER A 323 -15.86 1.96 7.75
CA SER A 323 -15.06 3.16 7.52
C SER A 323 -14.79 4.01 8.77
N ALA A 324 -15.72 4.07 9.73
CA ALA A 324 -15.53 4.76 11.00
C ALA A 324 -14.64 3.96 11.97
N LEU A 325 -14.74 2.63 11.95
CA LEU A 325 -13.81 1.73 12.66
C LEU A 325 -12.39 1.80 12.05
N ARG A 326 -12.29 1.79 10.71
CA ARG A 326 -11.02 1.95 9.99
C ARG A 326 -10.38 3.31 10.31
N ALA A 327 -11.14 4.40 10.23
CA ALA A 327 -10.63 5.74 10.52
C ALA A 327 -10.07 5.84 11.95
N ARG A 328 -10.76 5.23 12.93
CA ARG A 328 -10.31 5.19 14.33
C ARG A 328 -9.03 4.35 14.52
N MET A 329 -8.96 3.16 13.93
CA MET A 329 -7.76 2.31 14.01
C MET A 329 -6.55 2.92 13.29
N THR A 330 -6.76 3.62 12.16
CA THR A 330 -5.67 4.26 11.41
C THR A 330 -5.10 5.52 12.07
N GLN A 331 -5.89 6.24 12.88
CA GLN A 331 -5.40 7.41 13.59
C GLN A 331 -4.61 7.04 14.86
N GLU A 332 -4.99 5.96 15.55
CA GLU A 332 -4.25 5.44 16.71
C GLU A 332 -2.84 4.96 16.33
N SER A 333 -2.65 4.33 15.16
CA SER A 333 -1.33 3.88 14.68
C SER A 333 -0.38 5.05 14.33
N LEU A 334 -0.86 6.12 13.67
CA LEU A 334 0.01 7.24 13.27
C LEU A 334 0.63 7.99 14.47
N LEU A 335 -0.16 8.25 15.51
CA LEU A 335 0.37 8.93 16.70
C LEU A 335 1.43 8.07 17.39
N ALA A 336 1.17 6.77 17.55
CA ALA A 336 2.13 5.84 18.13
C ALA A 336 3.46 5.78 17.34
N ASP A 337 3.38 5.85 16.01
CA ASP A 337 4.55 5.86 15.12
C ASP A 337 5.37 7.16 15.20
N LEU A 338 4.71 8.32 15.35
CA LEU A 338 5.40 9.59 15.57
C LEU A 338 6.01 9.67 16.98
N ASP A 339 5.32 9.11 17.98
CA ASP A 339 5.83 8.97 19.33
C ASP A 339 7.08 8.09 19.33
N ALA A 340 7.10 6.97 18.58
CA ALA A 340 8.27 6.11 18.44
C ALA A 340 9.49 6.85 17.84
N LEU A 341 9.26 7.72 16.84
CA LEU A 341 10.33 8.55 16.27
C LEU A 341 10.82 9.62 17.26
N ALA A 342 9.90 10.27 17.97
CA ALA A 342 10.24 11.25 18.99
C ALA A 342 11.03 10.60 20.14
N ASP A 343 10.60 9.42 20.58
CA ASP A 343 11.27 8.62 21.60
C ASP A 343 12.67 8.21 21.15
N HIS A 344 12.85 7.79 19.89
CA HIS A 344 14.17 7.53 19.32
C HIS A 344 15.07 8.76 19.36
N ASN A 345 14.59 9.91 18.86
CA ASN A 345 15.39 11.14 18.83
C ASN A 345 15.71 11.66 20.25
N LEU A 346 14.76 11.58 21.18
CA LEU A 346 14.97 11.90 22.59
C LEU A 346 15.97 10.94 23.24
N LEU A 347 15.96 9.66 22.87
CA LEU A 347 16.92 8.68 23.34
C LEU A 347 18.33 9.02 22.85
N VAL A 348 18.48 9.35 21.56
CA VAL A 348 19.76 9.79 20.97
C VAL A 348 20.28 11.03 21.70
N GLU A 349 19.44 12.04 21.91
CA GLU A 349 19.81 13.27 22.62
C GLU A 349 20.19 13.02 24.07
N ARG A 350 19.38 12.26 24.83
CA ARG A 350 19.70 11.87 26.21
C ARG A 350 21.02 11.12 26.31
N THR A 351 21.34 10.32 25.30
CA THR A 351 22.59 9.54 25.27
C THR A 351 23.78 10.44 25.01
N ALA A 352 23.68 11.35 24.04
CA ALA A 352 24.70 12.37 23.80
C ALA A 352 24.96 13.21 25.06
N LEU A 353 23.91 13.63 25.77
CA LEU A 353 24.04 14.38 27.03
C LEU A 353 24.68 13.55 28.16
N ARG A 354 24.33 12.26 28.30
CA ARG A 354 24.96 11.36 29.28
C ARG A 354 26.44 11.15 28.97
N ARG A 355 26.78 10.94 27.71
CA ARG A 355 28.15 10.82 27.23
C ARG A 355 28.93 12.10 27.52
N LYS A 356 28.35 13.27 27.22
CA LYS A 356 28.91 14.58 27.58
C LYS A 356 29.22 14.71 29.07
N ALA A 357 28.33 14.21 29.94
CA ALA A 357 28.55 14.20 31.38
C ALA A 357 29.69 13.25 31.82
N LEU A 358 29.84 12.08 31.19
CA LEU A 358 30.94 11.16 31.49
C LEU A 358 32.33 11.78 31.23
N PHE A 359 32.45 12.53 30.13
CA PHE A 359 33.70 13.20 29.74
C PHE A 359 33.92 14.55 30.46
N ALA A 360 32.98 15.03 31.28
CA ALA A 360 33.09 16.34 31.92
C ALA A 360 34.29 16.47 32.88
N GLN A 361 34.62 15.40 33.62
CA GLN A 361 35.78 15.38 34.51
C GLN A 361 37.09 15.39 33.71
N LEU A 362 37.14 14.65 32.59
CA LEU A 362 38.27 14.66 31.66
C LEU A 362 38.44 16.02 30.98
N HIS A 363 37.34 16.70 30.68
CA HIS A 363 37.35 18.07 30.15
C HIS A 363 37.94 19.08 31.13
N ALA A 364 37.60 18.95 32.41
CA ALA A 364 38.13 19.81 33.47
C ALA A 364 39.61 19.57 33.78
N ALA A 365 40.14 18.37 33.51
CA ALA A 365 41.54 18.04 33.74
C ALA A 365 42.47 18.76 32.74
N PRO A 366 43.66 19.23 33.19
CA PRO A 366 44.70 19.74 32.31
C PRO A 366 45.09 18.71 31.26
N ASP A 367 45.41 19.15 30.04
CA ASP A 367 45.63 18.26 28.88
C ASP A 367 46.67 17.15 29.15
N ALA A 368 47.75 17.49 29.86
CA ALA A 368 48.82 16.55 30.24
C ALA A 368 48.37 15.47 31.26
N GLU A 369 47.28 15.70 32.00
CA GLU A 369 46.79 14.78 33.04
C GLU A 369 45.61 13.92 32.58
N ARG A 370 45.03 14.20 31.41
CA ARG A 370 43.80 13.56 30.92
C ARG A 370 43.90 12.05 30.77
N LEU A 371 45.06 11.54 30.33
CA LEU A 371 45.28 10.09 30.20
C LEU A 371 45.27 9.40 31.58
N ALA A 372 45.92 9.98 32.58
CA ALA A 372 45.91 9.47 33.95
C ALA A 372 44.52 9.60 34.60
N ALA A 373 43.81 10.69 34.32
CA ALA A 373 42.43 10.90 34.78
C ALA A 373 41.49 9.83 34.20
N LEU A 374 41.62 9.49 32.90
CA LEU A 374 40.85 8.43 32.26
C LEU A 374 41.10 7.08 32.94
N ALA A 375 42.37 6.71 33.13
CA ALA A 375 42.74 5.47 33.81
C ALA A 375 42.16 5.38 35.23
N ASN A 376 42.25 6.47 36.00
CA ASN A 376 41.68 6.54 37.36
C ASN A 376 40.15 6.40 37.37
N GLN A 377 39.48 7.07 36.44
CA GLN A 377 38.02 7.00 36.33
C GLN A 377 37.57 5.59 35.95
N VAL A 378 38.24 4.95 34.98
CA VAL A 378 37.97 3.56 34.57
C VAL A 378 38.22 2.57 35.71
N ALA A 379 39.32 2.72 36.45
CA ALA A 379 39.62 1.88 37.60
C ALA A 379 38.55 2.01 38.71
N ALA A 380 37.99 3.21 38.90
CA ALA A 380 36.94 3.46 39.88
C ALA A 380 35.59 2.82 39.47
N VAL A 381 35.24 2.84 38.18
CA VAL A 381 33.94 2.32 37.71
C VAL A 381 33.98 0.86 37.23
N GLY A 382 35.15 0.29 36.98
CA GLY A 382 35.33 -1.03 36.39
C GLY A 382 34.57 -2.17 37.08
N PRO A 383 34.61 -2.30 38.43
CA PRO A 383 33.85 -3.34 39.13
C PRO A 383 32.32 -3.20 38.98
N ASP A 384 31.80 -1.98 39.13
CA ASP A 384 30.36 -1.71 38.98
C ASP A 384 29.91 -1.89 37.53
N HIS A 385 30.75 -1.50 36.57
CA HIS A 385 30.55 -1.74 35.15
C HIS A 385 30.39 -3.23 34.87
N ALA A 386 31.28 -4.08 35.38
CA ALA A 386 31.22 -5.53 35.14
C ALA A 386 29.90 -6.14 35.66
N VAL A 387 29.39 -5.65 36.79
CA VAL A 387 28.09 -6.10 37.33
C VAL A 387 26.92 -5.64 36.46
N VAL A 388 26.91 -4.36 36.05
CA VAL A 388 25.86 -3.81 35.18
C VAL A 388 25.85 -4.53 33.84
N ARG A 389 27.03 -4.79 33.28
CA ARG A 389 27.22 -5.56 32.05
C ARG A 389 26.60 -6.96 32.15
N ALA A 390 26.98 -7.72 33.18
CA ALA A 390 26.48 -9.07 33.41
C ALA A 390 24.94 -9.11 33.56
N GLU A 391 24.36 -8.09 34.20
CA GLU A 391 22.90 -7.95 34.34
C GLU A 391 22.21 -7.73 32.99
N LEU A 392 22.79 -6.88 32.13
CA LEU A 392 22.24 -6.61 30.80
C LEU A 392 22.34 -7.84 29.88
N ASP A 393 23.45 -8.58 29.95
CA ASP A 393 23.62 -9.85 29.24
C ASP A 393 22.62 -10.91 29.72
N ALA A 394 22.34 -10.96 31.03
CA ALA A 394 21.32 -11.86 31.59
C ALA A 394 19.92 -11.51 31.07
N GLN A 395 19.59 -10.22 30.97
CA GLN A 395 18.32 -9.76 30.40
C GLN A 395 18.22 -10.03 28.89
N ALA A 396 19.33 -9.94 28.14
CA ALA A 396 19.36 -10.30 26.73
C ALA A 396 19.14 -11.81 26.53
N ALA A 397 19.85 -12.65 27.29
CA ALA A 397 19.68 -14.11 27.26
C ALA A 397 18.26 -14.53 27.67
N TYR A 398 17.69 -13.91 28.71
CA TYR A 398 16.31 -14.16 29.13
C TYR A 398 15.32 -13.83 28.00
N ARG A 399 15.44 -12.63 27.40
CA ARG A 399 14.60 -12.23 26.27
C ARG A 399 14.73 -13.16 25.07
N LEU A 400 15.95 -13.58 24.74
CA LEU A 400 16.18 -14.53 23.65
C LEU A 400 15.46 -15.87 23.87
N LEU A 401 15.38 -16.34 25.11
CA LEU A 401 14.73 -17.61 25.45
C LEU A 401 13.21 -17.49 25.50
N THR A 402 12.67 -16.37 25.97
CA THR A 402 11.22 -16.16 26.12
C THR A 402 10.56 -15.57 24.89
N GLU A 403 11.31 -14.77 24.13
CA GLU A 403 10.86 -14.01 22.96
C GLU A 403 11.91 -14.06 21.84
N PRO A 404 12.20 -15.26 21.28
CA PRO A 404 13.21 -15.41 20.24
C PRO A 404 12.83 -14.75 18.91
N ALA A 405 11.54 -14.46 18.70
CA ALA A 405 11.06 -13.90 17.44
C ALA A 405 11.75 -12.55 17.14
N GLY A 406 12.39 -12.46 15.97
CA GLY A 406 13.11 -11.26 15.53
C GLY A 406 14.58 -11.18 15.97
N SER A 407 15.11 -12.17 16.69
CA SER A 407 16.57 -12.30 16.95
C SER A 407 17.32 -12.94 15.76
N GLU A 408 16.74 -12.90 14.57
CA GLU A 408 17.14 -13.65 13.39
C GLU A 408 17.21 -12.71 12.20
N ASP A 409 18.16 -12.98 11.29
CA ASP A 409 18.25 -12.29 10.01
C ASP A 409 17.72 -13.16 8.84
N GLY A 410 17.34 -14.42 9.13
CA GLY A 410 16.83 -15.37 8.15
C GLY A 410 17.88 -15.92 7.17
N LYS A 411 19.14 -15.49 7.27
CA LYS A 411 20.23 -15.85 6.34
C LYS A 411 21.40 -16.51 7.06
N LEU A 412 22.04 -15.76 7.96
CA LEU A 412 23.18 -16.24 8.75
C LEU A 412 22.68 -16.93 10.01
N LEU A 413 21.61 -16.39 10.60
CA LEU A 413 20.94 -16.95 11.77
C LEU A 413 19.58 -17.54 11.36
N PRO A 414 19.43 -18.88 11.42
CA PRO A 414 18.19 -19.54 11.01
C PRO A 414 17.04 -19.23 11.99
N PRO A 415 15.78 -19.31 11.52
CA PRO A 415 14.65 -18.97 12.36
C PRO A 415 14.44 -19.94 13.53
N VAL A 416 14.11 -19.41 14.70
CA VAL A 416 13.76 -20.13 15.92
C VAL A 416 12.28 -20.47 15.86
N VAL A 417 11.99 -21.71 15.50
CA VAL A 417 10.61 -22.22 15.47
C VAL A 417 10.20 -22.69 16.87
N GLY A 418 9.05 -22.20 17.34
CA GLY A 418 8.39 -22.60 18.59
C GLY A 418 8.96 -21.96 19.86
N ASP A 419 8.31 -22.22 21.01
CA ASP A 419 8.79 -21.84 22.34
C ASP A 419 10.04 -22.66 22.71
N PRO A 420 11.24 -22.06 22.84
CA PRO A 420 12.46 -22.79 23.24
C PRO A 420 12.34 -23.47 24.60
N LEU A 421 11.46 -22.96 25.46
CA LEU A 421 11.25 -23.45 26.82
C LEU A 421 10.05 -24.39 26.91
N ALA A 422 9.43 -24.81 25.80
CA ALA A 422 8.18 -25.60 25.76
C ALA A 422 8.13 -26.73 26.80
N ASP A 423 9.20 -27.51 26.90
CA ASP A 423 9.29 -28.69 27.76
C ASP A 423 9.79 -28.40 29.21
N TRP A 424 10.01 -27.13 29.57
CA TRP A 424 10.49 -26.72 30.90
C TRP A 424 9.35 -26.63 31.93
N SER A 425 9.65 -26.93 33.20
CA SER A 425 8.69 -26.77 34.29
C SER A 425 8.35 -25.30 34.55
N ALA A 426 7.12 -25.01 34.99
CA ALA A 426 6.69 -23.65 35.32
C ALA A 426 7.57 -23.01 36.41
N GLN A 427 8.04 -23.81 37.37
CA GLN A 427 8.92 -23.35 38.44
C GLN A 427 10.31 -22.96 37.90
N ALA A 428 10.85 -23.73 36.94
CA ALA A 428 12.12 -23.41 36.29
C ALA A 428 12.02 -22.11 35.48
N ARG A 429 10.96 -21.95 34.67
CA ARG A 429 10.70 -20.72 33.90
C ARG A 429 10.58 -19.48 34.79
N THR A 430 9.91 -19.60 35.94
CA THR A 430 9.74 -18.48 36.91
C THR A 430 11.07 -18.04 37.53
N GLN A 431 11.99 -18.98 37.75
CA GLN A 431 13.29 -18.69 38.37
C GLN A 431 14.38 -18.29 37.37
N LEU A 432 14.15 -18.48 36.07
CA LEU A 432 15.15 -18.32 35.02
C LEU A 432 15.82 -16.93 35.02
N ALA A 433 15.05 -15.84 35.03
CA ALA A 433 15.59 -14.48 34.99
C ALA A 433 16.55 -14.20 36.16
N ARG A 434 16.15 -14.60 37.38
CA ARG A 434 16.98 -14.43 38.58
C ARG A 434 18.24 -15.29 38.52
N ARG A 435 18.13 -16.55 38.08
CA ARG A 435 19.26 -17.48 38.00
C ARG A 435 20.26 -17.10 36.91
N LEU A 436 19.79 -16.58 35.77
CA LEU A 436 20.66 -15.97 34.75
C LEU A 436 21.45 -14.81 35.35
N SER A 437 20.75 -13.88 36.02
CA SER A 437 21.39 -12.70 36.64
C SER A 437 22.44 -13.10 37.69
N ASP A 438 22.12 -14.03 38.59
CA ASP A 438 23.06 -14.52 39.60
C ASP A 438 24.21 -15.35 39.01
N GLY A 439 23.97 -16.08 37.92
CA GLY A 439 24.97 -16.84 37.18
C GLY A 439 26.00 -15.94 36.50
N LEU A 440 25.54 -14.99 35.69
CA LEU A 440 26.44 -14.08 34.96
C LEU A 440 27.16 -13.11 35.90
N ARG A 441 26.52 -12.66 36.99
CA ARG A 441 27.17 -11.80 37.99
C ARG A 441 28.31 -12.50 38.74
N ARG A 442 28.22 -13.81 38.97
CA ARG A 442 29.30 -14.60 39.59
C ARG A 442 30.58 -14.63 38.75
N ASP A 443 30.42 -14.65 37.43
CA ASP A 443 31.51 -14.67 36.46
C ASP A 443 31.81 -13.27 35.88
N ALA A 444 31.21 -12.21 36.44
CA ALA A 444 31.44 -10.84 36.01
C ALA A 444 32.92 -10.50 36.21
N THR A 445 33.65 -10.36 35.11
CA THR A 445 35.06 -10.00 35.15
C THR A 445 35.24 -8.51 34.87
N THR A 446 36.26 -7.91 35.48
CA THR A 446 36.74 -6.59 35.08
C THR A 446 37.63 -6.67 33.85
N ARG A 447 37.73 -7.83 33.17
CA ARG A 447 38.49 -7.94 31.94
C ARG A 447 37.73 -7.19 30.86
N VAL A 448 38.43 -6.22 30.30
CA VAL A 448 37.95 -5.31 29.28
C VAL A 448 38.24 -5.95 27.93
N PHE A 449 37.27 -5.95 27.00
CA PHE A 449 37.47 -6.36 25.59
C PHE A 449 37.68 -7.85 25.36
N ASP A 450 37.14 -8.70 26.20
CA ASP A 450 37.36 -10.14 26.10
C ASP A 450 36.15 -10.89 25.52
N ASP A 451 35.28 -10.23 24.74
CA ASP A 451 34.16 -10.88 24.04
C ASP A 451 33.71 -10.11 22.79
N ALA A 452 32.86 -10.76 21.98
CA ALA A 452 32.29 -10.19 20.75
C ALA A 452 31.47 -8.92 21.02
N HIS A 453 30.83 -8.82 22.18
CA HIS A 453 30.04 -7.63 22.51
C HIS A 453 30.91 -6.40 22.78
N SER A 454 31.98 -6.57 23.56
CA SER A 454 32.95 -5.51 23.80
C SER A 454 33.65 -5.10 22.51
N LEU A 455 33.87 -6.05 21.59
CA LEU A 455 34.34 -5.77 20.23
C LEU A 455 33.34 -4.90 19.46
N LEU A 456 32.04 -5.17 19.52
CA LEU A 456 31.00 -4.32 18.92
C LEU A 456 31.01 -2.90 19.49
N ALA A 457 31.12 -2.77 20.80
CA ALA A 457 31.24 -1.47 21.46
C ALA A 457 32.50 -0.71 20.98
N ALA A 458 33.64 -1.40 20.85
CA ALA A 458 34.87 -0.81 20.37
C ALA A 458 34.84 -0.40 18.90
N VAL A 459 34.22 -1.22 18.04
CA VAL A 459 33.95 -0.85 16.64
C VAL A 459 33.08 0.40 16.59
N GLN A 460 32.10 0.50 17.49
CA GLN A 460 31.22 1.66 17.56
C GLN A 460 31.94 2.94 18.03
N GLU A 461 32.84 2.84 18.99
CA GLU A 461 33.73 3.94 19.39
C GLU A 461 34.59 4.42 18.21
N CYS A 462 35.20 3.50 17.46
CA CYS A 462 35.98 3.82 16.27
C CYS A 462 35.13 4.43 15.14
N LEU A 463 33.87 4.00 14.97
CA LEU A 463 32.93 4.62 14.02
C LEU A 463 32.59 6.05 14.44
N GLY A 464 32.33 6.28 15.73
CA GLY A 464 32.13 7.61 16.31
C GLY A 464 33.31 8.54 16.05
N TRP A 465 34.52 8.05 16.30
CA TRP A 465 35.77 8.77 16.03
C TRP A 465 35.96 9.05 14.54
N ALA A 466 35.74 8.05 13.67
CA ALA A 466 35.86 8.21 12.22
C ALA A 466 34.88 9.26 11.68
N TRP A 467 33.62 9.24 12.11
CA TRP A 467 32.63 10.26 11.73
C TRP A 467 33.02 11.66 12.20
N ASP A 468 33.64 11.78 13.38
CA ASP A 468 34.11 13.06 13.86
C ASP A 468 35.28 13.57 13.00
N ILE A 469 36.31 12.76 12.73
CA ILE A 469 37.44 13.14 11.85
C ILE A 469 36.94 13.55 10.45
N GLU A 470 35.99 12.79 9.91
CA GLU A 470 35.46 12.99 8.56
C GLU A 470 34.75 14.34 8.37
N ARG A 471 34.33 15.03 9.44
CA ARG A 471 33.69 16.35 9.33
C ARG A 471 34.64 17.45 8.88
N TRP A 472 35.93 17.31 9.16
CA TRP A 472 36.94 18.37 8.98
C TRP A 472 38.21 17.89 8.25
N SER A 473 38.40 16.59 8.05
CA SER A 473 39.56 16.07 7.33
C SER A 473 39.37 16.16 5.81
N PRO A 474 40.36 16.69 5.06
CA PRO A 474 40.31 16.69 3.60
C PRO A 474 40.41 15.28 2.98
N GLU A 475 40.80 14.26 3.76
CA GLU A 475 41.00 12.87 3.33
C GLU A 475 39.77 11.97 3.55
N SER A 476 38.57 12.52 3.40
CA SER A 476 37.27 11.85 3.63
C SER A 476 37.15 10.46 2.98
N ARG A 477 37.76 10.25 1.79
CA ARG A 477 37.73 8.94 1.10
C ARG A 477 38.44 7.82 1.86
N GLU A 478 39.60 8.06 2.45
CA GLU A 478 40.33 7.03 3.21
C GLU A 478 39.65 6.75 4.55
N ILE A 479 39.03 7.77 5.16
CA ILE A 479 38.20 7.61 6.36
C ILE A 479 36.97 6.75 6.04
N GLY A 480 36.34 6.98 4.88
CA GLY A 480 35.25 6.15 4.38
C GLY A 480 35.65 4.68 4.19
N ARG A 481 36.87 4.40 3.73
CA ARG A 481 37.42 3.03 3.68
C ARG A 481 37.58 2.43 5.07
N CYS A 482 38.11 3.19 6.04
CA CYS A 482 38.21 2.74 7.42
C CYS A 482 36.83 2.40 8.01
N LYS A 483 35.82 3.26 7.81
CA LYS A 483 34.43 2.98 8.20
C LYS A 483 33.87 1.73 7.53
N SER A 484 34.16 1.52 6.24
CA SER A 484 33.76 0.31 5.51
C SER A 484 34.31 -0.96 6.17
N VAL A 485 35.59 -0.96 6.59
CA VAL A 485 36.21 -2.05 7.36
C VAL A 485 35.52 -2.22 8.71
N LEU A 486 35.26 -1.11 9.43
CA LEU A 486 34.56 -1.15 10.72
C LEU A 486 33.14 -1.75 10.61
N TYR A 487 32.37 -1.42 9.57
CA TYR A 487 31.05 -2.02 9.35
C TYR A 487 31.11 -3.52 9.01
N ARG A 488 32.11 -3.95 8.23
CA ARG A 488 32.33 -5.37 7.97
C ARG A 488 32.73 -6.11 9.26
N LEU A 489 33.63 -5.52 10.05
CA LEU A 489 34.04 -6.06 11.34
C LEU A 489 32.88 -6.12 12.34
N ARG A 490 31.99 -5.13 12.34
CA ARG A 490 30.73 -5.14 13.08
C ARG A 490 29.85 -6.32 12.66
N THR A 491 29.63 -6.49 11.36
CA THR A 491 28.81 -7.60 10.81
C THR A 491 29.40 -8.96 11.21
N PHE A 492 30.73 -9.10 11.15
CA PHE A 492 31.43 -10.30 11.64
C PHE A 492 31.18 -10.56 13.13
N ALA A 493 31.31 -9.53 13.97
CA ALA A 493 31.10 -9.65 15.40
C ALA A 493 29.63 -9.96 15.76
N GLU A 494 28.66 -9.38 15.04
CA GLU A 494 27.23 -9.69 15.15
C GLU A 494 26.94 -11.16 14.80
N VAL A 495 27.56 -11.70 13.76
CA VAL A 495 27.45 -13.13 13.40
C VAL A 495 28.04 -14.01 14.49
N LEU A 496 29.24 -13.69 14.98
CA LEU A 496 29.90 -14.45 16.03
C LEU A 496 29.08 -14.47 17.32
N GLU A 497 28.60 -13.30 17.77
CA GLU A 497 27.73 -13.17 18.95
C GLU A 497 26.40 -13.92 18.75
N GLY A 498 25.76 -13.74 17.61
CA GLY A 498 24.49 -14.38 17.28
C GLY A 498 24.56 -15.91 17.30
N HIS A 499 25.63 -16.51 16.76
CA HIS A 499 25.85 -17.96 16.85
C HIS A 499 26.24 -18.41 18.27
N ALA A 500 26.99 -17.60 19.01
CA ALA A 500 27.31 -17.90 20.41
C ALA A 500 26.03 -17.93 21.27
N ASP A 501 25.10 -17.03 21.02
CA ASP A 501 23.81 -16.94 21.70
C ASP A 501 22.88 -18.11 21.36
N ARG A 502 23.09 -18.82 20.23
CA ARG A 502 22.32 -20.04 19.89
C ARG A 502 22.56 -21.18 20.87
N TYR A 503 23.64 -21.17 21.66
CA TYR A 503 23.79 -22.14 22.74
C TYR A 503 22.72 -22.00 23.84
N TRP A 504 22.17 -20.81 24.07
CA TRP A 504 21.03 -20.64 24.97
C TRP A 504 19.80 -21.39 24.43
N ILE A 505 19.45 -21.15 23.18
CA ILE A 505 18.27 -21.74 22.54
C ILE A 505 18.42 -23.26 22.39
N ASN A 506 19.55 -23.73 21.84
CA ASN A 506 19.79 -25.15 21.65
C ASN A 506 19.92 -25.88 22.98
N GLY A 507 20.61 -25.28 23.96
CA GLY A 507 20.71 -25.80 25.31
C GLY A 507 19.35 -25.93 25.99
N ALA A 508 18.46 -24.95 25.80
CA ALA A 508 17.10 -25.01 26.35
C ALA A 508 16.23 -26.10 25.71
N LYS A 509 16.37 -26.31 24.40
CA LYS A 509 15.63 -27.35 23.65
C LYS A 509 16.13 -28.77 23.90
N LEU A 510 17.44 -28.95 24.05
CA LEU A 510 18.07 -30.27 24.22
C LEU A 510 18.09 -30.74 25.68
N GLU A 511 18.17 -29.81 26.64
CA GLU A 511 18.30 -30.09 28.07
C GLU A 511 17.14 -29.44 28.86
N PRO A 512 15.89 -29.92 28.73
CA PRO A 512 14.74 -29.32 29.39
C PRO A 512 14.84 -29.44 30.92
N ILE A 513 14.70 -28.31 31.62
CA ILE A 513 14.89 -28.25 33.07
C ILE A 513 13.56 -28.46 33.80
N VAL A 514 13.53 -29.49 34.64
CA VAL A 514 12.38 -29.82 35.49
C VAL A 514 12.59 -29.29 36.91
N GLU A 515 13.78 -29.49 37.47
CA GLU A 515 14.13 -29.08 38.83
C GLU A 515 14.92 -27.77 38.87
N THR A 516 14.49 -26.80 39.68
CA THR A 516 15.16 -25.49 39.78
C THR A 516 16.62 -25.55 40.26
N ALA A 517 17.04 -26.67 40.88
CA ALA A 517 18.41 -26.89 41.32
C ALA A 517 19.39 -27.05 40.14
N GLU A 518 18.91 -27.52 38.99
CA GLU A 518 19.73 -27.78 37.80
C GLU A 518 20.02 -26.49 37.00
N LEU A 519 19.25 -25.42 37.23
CA LEU A 519 19.37 -24.15 36.50
C LEU A 519 20.76 -23.53 36.63
N ASP A 520 21.34 -23.53 37.84
CA ASP A 520 22.65 -22.93 38.07
C ASP A 520 23.74 -23.65 37.25
N GLU A 521 23.70 -24.99 37.22
CA GLU A 521 24.65 -25.79 36.47
C GLU A 521 24.45 -25.63 34.96
N TRP A 522 23.19 -25.58 34.51
CA TRP A 522 22.85 -25.34 33.11
C TRP A 522 23.34 -23.98 32.61
N VAL A 523 23.09 -22.89 33.35
CA VAL A 523 23.58 -21.53 33.02
C VAL A 523 25.09 -21.56 32.85
N GLN A 524 25.80 -22.15 33.81
CA GLN A 524 27.26 -22.24 33.80
C GLN A 524 27.79 -23.09 32.64
N ARG A 525 27.09 -24.17 32.27
CA ARG A 525 27.45 -25.01 31.13
C ARG A 525 27.28 -24.27 29.81
N VAL A 526 26.17 -23.55 29.63
CA VAL A 526 25.91 -22.74 28.44
C VAL A 526 26.91 -21.59 28.31
N LEU A 527 27.22 -20.88 29.41
CA LEU A 527 28.24 -19.83 29.42
C LEU A 527 29.61 -20.35 28.96
N ARG A 528 30.06 -21.51 29.47
CA ARG A 528 31.32 -22.13 29.02
C ARG A 528 31.32 -22.46 27.54
N ARG A 529 30.20 -22.98 26.99
CA ARG A 529 30.07 -23.27 25.54
C ARG A 529 30.12 -21.97 24.72
N ARG A 530 29.43 -20.92 25.17
CA ARG A 530 29.43 -19.58 24.54
C ARG A 530 30.83 -18.97 24.49
N THR A 531 31.56 -18.96 25.61
CA THR A 531 32.94 -18.45 25.68
C THR A 531 33.88 -19.24 24.76
N ARG A 532 33.74 -20.57 24.70
CA ARG A 532 34.58 -21.39 23.80
C ARG A 532 34.41 -21.07 22.33
N LEU A 533 33.18 -20.80 21.87
CA LEU A 533 32.95 -20.42 20.47
C LEU A 533 33.67 -19.12 20.08
N GLN A 534 33.94 -18.25 21.06
CA GLN A 534 34.62 -16.97 20.82
C GLN A 534 36.14 -17.07 20.94
N HIS A 535 36.65 -17.83 21.92
CA HIS A 535 38.08 -17.87 22.27
C HIS A 535 38.82 -19.16 21.91
N ALA A 536 38.11 -20.22 21.58
CA ALA A 536 38.68 -21.55 21.36
C ALA A 536 37.98 -22.26 20.19
N LEU A 537 37.89 -21.58 19.03
CA LEU A 537 37.34 -22.17 17.83
C LEU A 537 38.20 -23.36 17.35
N PRO A 538 37.59 -24.45 16.85
CA PRO A 538 38.33 -25.62 16.37
C PRO A 538 39.33 -25.27 15.26
N THR A 539 40.54 -25.84 15.31
CA THR A 539 41.63 -25.56 14.35
C THR A 539 41.21 -25.58 12.85
N PRO A 540 40.32 -26.48 12.37
CA PRO A 540 39.89 -26.49 10.97
C PRO A 540 39.21 -25.21 10.47
N ILE A 541 38.61 -24.39 11.34
CA ILE A 541 37.96 -23.12 10.95
C ILE A 541 38.96 -21.94 10.87
N ALA A 542 40.19 -22.11 11.37
CA ALA A 542 41.18 -21.04 11.44
C ALA A 542 41.53 -20.42 10.06
N PRO A 543 41.65 -21.19 8.95
CA PRO A 543 41.84 -20.61 7.62
C PRO A 543 40.67 -19.73 7.19
N LEU A 544 39.42 -20.18 7.42
CA LEU A 544 38.22 -19.39 7.11
C LEU A 544 38.14 -18.13 7.96
N LEU A 545 38.48 -18.19 9.25
CA LEU A 545 38.55 -17.00 10.11
C LEU A 545 39.56 -15.98 9.56
N GLY A 546 40.75 -16.44 9.15
CA GLY A 546 41.76 -15.60 8.52
C GLY A 546 41.29 -14.97 7.21
N GLU A 547 40.57 -15.73 6.38
CA GLU A 547 39.99 -15.25 5.12
C GLU A 547 38.89 -14.22 5.35
N VAL A 548 37.95 -14.46 6.28
CA VAL A 548 36.87 -13.50 6.60
C VAL A 548 37.43 -12.20 7.13
N LEU A 549 38.42 -12.23 8.03
CA LEU A 549 39.04 -11.02 8.57
C LEU A 549 39.92 -10.32 7.51
N GLY A 550 40.56 -11.08 6.62
CA GLY A 550 41.26 -10.54 5.45
C GLY A 550 40.30 -9.81 4.50
N GLU A 551 39.15 -10.40 4.21
CA GLU A 551 38.09 -9.79 3.39
C GLU A 551 37.34 -8.68 4.13
N ALA A 552 37.28 -8.69 5.46
CA ALA A 552 36.79 -7.53 6.22
C ALA A 552 37.68 -6.31 5.95
N GLU A 553 38.99 -6.51 5.76
CA GLU A 553 39.93 -5.47 5.36
C GLU A 553 39.85 -5.14 3.84
N GLY A 554 39.84 -6.16 2.97
CA GLY A 554 39.91 -6.03 1.50
C GLY A 554 38.58 -5.79 0.77
N GLY A 555 37.48 -6.36 1.26
CA GLY A 555 36.10 -6.04 0.92
C GLY A 555 35.49 -6.69 -0.32
N ALA A 556 36.24 -7.46 -1.12
CA ALA A 556 35.77 -7.92 -2.43
C ALA A 556 34.77 -9.09 -2.33
N ASP A 557 35.07 -10.06 -1.48
CA ASP A 557 34.31 -11.31 -1.34
C ASP A 557 33.74 -11.50 0.07
N PHE A 558 33.82 -10.48 0.93
CA PHE A 558 33.47 -10.54 2.36
C PHE A 558 32.14 -11.24 2.64
N GLN A 559 31.08 -10.94 1.89
CA GLN A 559 29.78 -11.54 2.14
C GLN A 559 29.74 -13.05 1.86
N ARG A 560 30.45 -13.49 0.83
CA ARG A 560 30.56 -14.91 0.47
C ARG A 560 31.31 -15.67 1.56
N VAL A 561 32.50 -15.18 1.91
CA VAL A 561 33.35 -15.83 2.93
C VAL A 561 32.68 -15.78 4.30
N LEU A 562 32.00 -14.68 4.66
CA LEU A 562 31.25 -14.58 5.92
C LEU A 562 30.11 -15.61 5.98
N ALA A 563 29.39 -15.84 4.89
CA ALA A 563 28.32 -16.84 4.84
C ALA A 563 28.86 -18.28 4.98
N GLU A 564 30.02 -18.57 4.37
CA GLU A 564 30.73 -19.85 4.55
C GLU A 564 31.15 -20.03 6.03
N PHE A 565 31.74 -19.01 6.63
CA PHE A 565 32.11 -19.00 8.05
C PHE A 565 30.90 -19.18 8.99
N ALA A 566 29.79 -18.48 8.72
CA ALA A 566 28.55 -18.62 9.49
C ALA A 566 27.94 -20.04 9.37
N ALA A 567 28.04 -20.66 8.19
CA ALA A 567 27.59 -22.05 7.99
C ALA A 567 28.42 -23.04 8.83
N GLU A 568 29.74 -22.85 8.90
CA GLU A 568 30.62 -23.65 9.76
C GLU A 568 30.34 -23.41 11.25
N LEU A 569 30.15 -22.15 11.68
CA LEU A 569 29.73 -21.84 13.05
C LEU A 569 28.42 -22.53 13.42
N ARG A 570 27.44 -22.52 12.53
CA ARG A 570 26.18 -23.26 12.72
C ARG A 570 26.42 -24.75 12.89
N SER A 571 27.23 -25.36 12.02
CA SER A 571 27.60 -26.78 12.11
C SER A 571 28.24 -27.12 13.46
N ILE A 572 29.12 -26.26 13.96
CA ILE A 572 29.73 -26.40 15.29
C ILE A 572 28.66 -26.34 16.40
N VAL A 573 27.79 -25.34 16.36
CA VAL A 573 26.74 -25.14 17.37
C VAL A 573 25.73 -26.30 17.38
N GLU A 574 25.37 -26.83 16.22
CA GLU A 574 24.45 -27.97 16.08
C GLU A 574 25.09 -29.31 16.49
N SER A 575 26.36 -29.52 16.16
CA SER A 575 27.08 -30.77 16.50
C SER A 575 27.50 -30.87 17.96
N SER A 576 27.64 -29.74 18.67
CA SER A 576 28.10 -29.66 20.07
C SER A 576 27.08 -30.15 21.12
N GLY A 577 25.97 -30.78 20.71
CA GLY A 577 24.88 -31.25 21.58
C GLY A 577 25.24 -32.32 22.61
N GLY A 578 26.47 -32.81 22.65
CA GLY A 578 26.97 -33.71 23.70
C GLY A 578 28.48 -33.63 23.84
N ASP A 579 28.96 -32.97 24.89
CA ASP A 579 30.32 -33.05 25.41
C ASP A 579 31.48 -33.11 24.38
N ALA A 580 31.55 -32.13 23.47
CA ALA A 580 32.79 -31.88 22.75
C ALA A 580 33.90 -31.50 23.76
N VAL A 581 34.88 -32.40 23.91
CA VAL A 581 36.08 -32.21 24.74
C VAL A 581 36.80 -30.94 24.27
N PRO A 582 37.19 -30.02 25.18
CA PRO A 582 37.86 -28.78 24.80
C PRO A 582 39.17 -29.05 24.05
N ASP A 583 39.32 -28.47 22.87
CA ASP A 583 40.63 -28.37 22.21
C ASP A 583 41.40 -27.23 22.91
N ALA A 584 42.41 -27.58 23.71
CA ALA A 584 43.21 -26.61 24.47
C ALA A 584 43.97 -25.63 23.56
N ASN A 585 44.04 -25.91 22.25
CA ASN A 585 44.80 -25.16 21.24
C ASN A 585 43.89 -24.47 20.20
N GLY A 586 42.62 -24.22 20.50
CA GLY A 586 41.70 -23.51 19.61
C GLY A 586 42.13 -22.06 19.32
N ILE A 587 41.61 -21.47 18.24
CA ILE A 587 41.91 -20.08 17.84
C ILE A 587 40.93 -19.08 18.48
N ASP A 588 41.44 -17.94 18.92
CA ASP A 588 40.64 -16.87 19.52
C ASP A 588 40.16 -15.87 18.44
N ALA A 589 38.89 -15.98 18.06
CA ALA A 589 38.29 -15.14 17.02
C ALA A 589 38.21 -13.66 17.44
N VAL A 590 37.94 -13.39 18.72
CA VAL A 590 37.85 -12.03 19.26
C VAL A 590 39.23 -11.39 19.25
N ALA A 591 40.27 -12.12 19.64
CA ALA A 591 41.64 -11.63 19.62
C ALA A 591 42.13 -11.31 18.19
N GLU A 592 41.84 -12.15 17.20
CA GLU A 592 42.21 -11.87 15.80
C GLU A 592 41.44 -10.66 15.24
N ALA A 593 40.14 -10.56 15.51
CA ALA A 593 39.32 -9.41 15.11
C ALA A 593 39.80 -8.09 15.74
N ARG A 594 40.22 -8.14 17.01
CA ARG A 594 40.78 -7.00 17.74
C ARG A 594 42.10 -6.51 17.14
N LYS A 595 42.96 -7.40 16.63
CA LYS A 595 44.17 -6.99 15.88
C LYS A 595 43.81 -6.17 14.65
N LEU A 596 42.76 -6.56 13.91
CA LEU A 596 42.28 -5.78 12.77
C LEU A 596 41.72 -4.42 13.21
N LEU A 597 40.92 -4.38 14.28
CA LEU A 597 40.40 -3.12 14.85
C LEU A 597 41.52 -2.14 15.20
N TYR A 598 42.59 -2.61 15.85
CA TYR A 598 43.74 -1.77 16.20
C TYR A 598 44.48 -1.25 14.97
N ARG A 599 44.68 -2.07 13.93
CA ARG A 599 45.23 -1.58 12.66
C ARG A 599 44.37 -0.47 12.04
N VAL A 600 43.05 -0.58 12.11
CA VAL A 600 42.15 0.47 11.64
C VAL A 600 42.22 1.72 12.51
N ALA A 601 42.30 1.56 13.84
CA ALA A 601 42.47 2.67 14.77
C ALA A 601 43.77 3.44 14.52
N ASP A 602 44.88 2.76 14.24
CA ASP A 602 46.15 3.40 13.87
C ASP A 602 46.05 4.15 12.54
N ARG A 603 45.33 3.61 11.55
CA ARG A 603 45.04 4.32 10.30
C ARG A 603 44.21 5.58 10.55
N LEU A 604 43.16 5.49 11.36
CA LEU A 604 42.33 6.65 11.71
C LEU A 604 43.14 7.75 12.40
N ALA A 605 44.04 7.41 13.31
CA ALA A 605 44.94 8.39 13.94
C ALA A 605 45.88 9.06 12.93
N ALA A 606 46.42 8.30 11.98
CA ALA A 606 47.28 8.85 10.93
C ALA A 606 46.53 9.81 9.99
N LEU A 607 45.24 9.56 9.76
CA LEU A 607 44.36 10.38 8.92
C LEU A 607 43.74 11.58 9.65
N ALA A 608 43.86 11.65 10.99
CA ALA A 608 43.30 12.72 11.81
C ALA A 608 44.20 13.96 11.76
N PRO A 609 43.71 15.11 11.25
CA PRO A 609 44.49 16.34 11.31
C PRO A 609 44.71 16.80 12.77
N PRO A 610 45.66 17.69 13.06
CA PRO A 610 45.89 18.15 14.42
C PRO A 610 44.69 18.93 14.95
N ARG A 611 44.12 18.49 16.08
CA ARG A 611 43.02 19.20 16.75
C ARG A 611 43.54 20.45 17.46
N GLU A 612 43.10 21.62 17.00
CA GLU A 612 43.35 22.88 17.71
C GLU A 612 42.46 23.04 18.96
N ARG A 613 41.24 22.49 18.93
CA ARG A 613 40.28 22.55 20.04
C ARG A 613 39.36 21.32 20.06
N CYS A 614 38.90 20.94 21.25
CA CYS A 614 37.83 19.98 21.47
C CYS A 614 36.59 20.75 21.97
N ASP A 615 35.63 20.99 21.08
CA ASP A 615 34.40 21.74 21.38
C ASP A 615 33.36 20.84 22.06
N GLU A 616 33.34 19.55 21.73
CA GLU A 616 32.51 18.55 22.41
C GLU A 616 33.34 17.69 23.38
N PRO A 617 32.85 17.39 24.60
CA PRO A 617 33.60 16.60 25.59
C PRO A 617 34.04 15.20 25.12
N GLU A 618 33.27 14.55 24.26
CA GLU A 618 33.62 13.25 23.68
C GLU A 618 34.83 13.31 22.73
N GLN A 619 35.10 14.47 22.11
CA GLN A 619 36.29 14.69 21.30
C GLN A 619 37.59 14.61 22.11
N ILE A 620 37.50 14.70 23.44
CA ILE A 620 38.64 14.49 24.32
C ILE A 620 39.10 13.04 24.26
N GLY A 621 38.16 12.08 24.31
CA GLY A 621 38.48 10.67 24.16
C GLY A 621 39.17 10.40 22.82
N TYR A 622 38.63 10.98 21.74
CA TYR A 622 39.24 10.89 20.41
C TYR A 622 40.62 11.56 20.33
N SER A 623 40.81 12.71 20.99
CA SER A 623 42.13 13.36 21.05
C SER A 623 43.18 12.53 21.79
N LEU A 624 42.77 11.76 22.82
CA LEU A 624 43.65 10.83 23.52
C LEU A 624 44.02 9.65 22.62
N LEU A 625 43.06 9.13 21.84
CA LEU A 625 43.35 8.13 20.82
C LEU A 625 44.35 8.69 19.82
N GLU A 626 44.16 9.88 19.26
CA GLU A 626 45.05 10.46 18.24
C GLU A 626 46.49 10.65 18.72
N ARG A 627 46.69 11.00 19.98
CA ARG A 627 48.02 11.38 20.52
C ARG A 627 48.78 10.26 21.23
N SER A 628 48.10 9.19 21.65
CA SER A 628 48.72 8.12 22.42
C SER A 628 49.46 7.11 21.54
N ASP A 629 50.64 6.69 21.96
CA ASP A 629 51.36 5.54 21.39
C ASP A 629 50.76 4.20 21.88
N HIS A 630 50.00 4.21 22.99
CA HIS A 630 49.29 3.06 23.57
C HIS A 630 47.79 3.16 23.27
N ARG A 631 47.45 3.26 21.98
CA ARG A 631 46.09 3.53 21.50
C ARG A 631 45.12 2.39 21.80
N ASP A 632 45.62 1.16 21.83
CA ASP A 632 44.90 -0.05 22.22
C ASP A 632 44.39 0.03 23.66
N GLU A 633 45.24 0.44 24.61
CA GLU A 633 44.87 0.64 26.02
C GLU A 633 43.86 1.79 26.20
N VAL A 634 44.05 2.90 25.47
CA VAL A 634 43.12 4.03 25.51
C VAL A 634 41.75 3.63 24.96
N LEU A 635 41.70 2.92 23.83
CA LEU A 635 40.44 2.43 23.26
C LEU A 635 39.74 1.49 24.25
N GLN A 636 40.50 0.62 24.90
CA GLN A 636 39.99 -0.26 25.96
C GLN A 636 39.32 0.53 27.09
N GLN A 637 40.01 1.53 27.61
CA GLN A 637 39.51 2.39 28.68
C GLN A 637 38.25 3.17 28.27
N LEU A 638 38.21 3.69 27.04
CA LEU A 638 37.05 4.44 26.54
C LEU A 638 35.79 3.58 26.48
N VAL A 639 35.88 2.36 25.96
CA VAL A 639 34.72 1.45 25.91
C VAL A 639 34.27 0.99 27.29
N VAL A 640 35.14 0.82 28.30
CA VAL A 640 34.66 0.59 29.68
C VAL A 640 33.83 1.76 30.16
N LEU A 641 34.29 2.97 29.86
CA LEU A 641 33.60 4.19 30.26
C LEU A 641 32.25 4.34 29.54
N THR A 642 32.17 3.98 28.25
CA THR A 642 31.01 4.28 27.39
C THR A 642 30.05 3.11 27.18
N SER A 643 30.52 1.87 27.17
CA SER A 643 29.71 0.68 26.84
C SER A 643 28.42 0.53 27.66
N PRO A 644 28.30 0.90 28.96
CA PRO A 644 27.03 0.84 29.69
C PRO A 644 25.94 1.72 29.08
N LEU A 645 26.32 2.80 28.39
CA LEU A 645 25.40 3.66 27.67
C LEU A 645 24.96 3.06 26.32
N ASP A 646 25.71 2.10 25.80
CA ASP A 646 25.60 1.57 24.43
C ASP A 646 25.09 0.12 24.38
N VAL A 647 24.92 -0.56 25.53
CA VAL A 647 24.44 -1.96 25.57
C VAL A 647 23.04 -2.11 24.99
N GLY A 648 22.90 -3.04 24.05
CA GLY A 648 21.63 -3.36 23.38
C GLY A 648 21.12 -2.25 22.47
N ARG A 649 21.98 -1.31 22.09
CA ARG A 649 21.61 -0.17 21.24
C ARG A 649 22.23 -0.28 19.86
N VAL A 650 21.40 -0.02 18.87
CA VAL A 650 21.88 0.29 17.54
C VAL A 650 22.30 1.76 17.54
N PRO A 651 23.52 2.08 17.07
CA PRO A 651 23.99 3.46 16.88
C PRO A 651 22.94 4.30 16.16
N GLY A 652 22.39 5.29 16.86
CA GLY A 652 21.33 6.13 16.33
C GLY A 652 21.84 7.52 16.04
N THR A 653 21.70 7.99 14.80
CA THR A 653 21.71 9.43 14.54
C THR A 653 20.29 9.97 14.69
N ARG A 654 20.17 11.29 14.86
CA ARG A 654 18.88 11.96 14.80
C ARG A 654 18.27 11.73 13.42
N ILE A 655 17.03 11.27 13.39
CA ILE A 655 16.27 11.06 12.16
C ILE A 655 15.32 12.25 11.99
N ASN A 656 15.51 13.01 10.91
CA ASN A 656 14.60 14.10 10.57
C ASN A 656 13.35 13.54 9.89
N LEU A 657 12.17 14.10 10.18
CA LEU A 657 10.92 13.69 9.55
C LEU A 657 10.47 14.76 8.57
N LEU A 658 10.17 14.36 7.33
CA LEU A 658 9.46 15.20 6.37
C LEU A 658 8.17 14.52 5.96
N ARG A 659 7.04 15.23 6.05
CA ARG A 659 5.76 14.75 5.57
C ARG A 659 5.56 15.22 4.13
N VAL A 660 5.28 14.30 3.22
CA VAL A 660 4.87 14.61 1.84
C VAL A 660 3.37 14.40 1.73
N VAL A 661 2.63 15.46 1.38
CA VAL A 661 1.16 15.52 1.46
C VAL A 661 0.53 16.02 0.18
N SER A 662 -0.76 15.75 -0.01
CA SER A 662 -1.46 16.16 -1.22
C SER A 662 -2.13 17.54 -1.17
N ASP A 663 -2.15 18.18 0.00
CA ASP A 663 -2.68 19.54 0.20
C ASP A 663 -1.66 20.66 -0.08
N GLU A 664 -0.47 20.30 -0.57
CA GLU A 664 0.51 21.27 -1.05
C GLU A 664 -0.11 22.22 -2.08
N GLN A 665 0.17 23.51 -1.93
CA GLN A 665 -0.30 24.52 -2.86
C GLN A 665 0.64 24.59 -4.06
N SER A 666 0.05 24.75 -5.23
CA SER A 666 0.81 24.94 -6.47
C SER A 666 0.82 26.43 -6.82
N PRO A 667 2.01 27.04 -7.05
CA PRO A 667 2.12 28.41 -7.54
C PRO A 667 1.64 28.55 -9.00
N LEU A 668 1.46 27.45 -9.75
CA LEU A 668 1.06 27.48 -11.15
C LEU A 668 -0.39 27.97 -11.34
N PRO A 669 -0.72 28.58 -12.49
CA PRO A 669 -2.01 29.21 -12.74
C PRO A 669 -3.11 28.20 -13.14
N PHE A 670 -3.39 27.16 -12.34
CA PHE A 670 -4.51 26.22 -12.54
C PHE A 670 -5.91 26.84 -12.35
N ALA A 671 -6.25 27.88 -13.13
CA ALA A 671 -7.44 28.70 -12.98
C ALA A 671 -8.75 27.89 -13.05
N ALA A 672 -8.85 26.93 -13.97
CA ALA A 672 -10.03 26.08 -14.10
C ALA A 672 -10.28 25.14 -12.90
N LEU A 673 -9.24 24.81 -12.13
CA LEU A 673 -9.37 24.02 -10.90
C LEU A 673 -9.77 24.88 -9.68
N ARG A 674 -9.34 26.16 -9.66
CA ARG A 674 -9.68 27.10 -8.58
C ARG A 674 -11.15 27.50 -8.62
N ARG A 675 -11.70 27.88 -7.46
CA ARG A 675 -13.13 28.26 -7.29
C ARG A 675 -13.31 29.77 -7.12
N GLY A 676 -12.48 30.54 -7.79
CA GLY A 676 -12.39 31.99 -7.63
C GLY A 676 -10.95 32.43 -7.38
N GLU A 677 -10.71 33.72 -7.58
CA GLU A 677 -9.43 34.37 -7.33
C GLU A 677 -9.11 34.34 -5.82
N GLY A 678 -7.85 34.05 -5.48
CA GLY A 678 -7.40 33.95 -4.08
C GLY A 678 -7.91 32.73 -3.28
N VAL A 679 -8.70 31.84 -3.89
CA VAL A 679 -9.17 30.61 -3.22
C VAL A 679 -8.13 29.49 -3.40
N PRO A 680 -7.59 28.89 -2.32
CA PRO A 680 -6.58 27.84 -2.41
C PRO A 680 -7.13 26.60 -3.10
N LEU A 681 -6.22 25.87 -3.77
CA LEU A 681 -6.57 24.64 -4.47
C LEU A 681 -7.00 23.59 -3.45
N ARG A 682 -8.21 23.07 -3.61
CA ARG A 682 -8.73 21.98 -2.79
C ARG A 682 -8.22 20.66 -3.35
N ILE A 683 -7.83 19.74 -2.47
CA ILE A 683 -7.43 18.39 -2.87
C ILE A 683 -8.52 17.71 -3.70
N ALA A 684 -9.79 17.89 -3.31
CA ALA A 684 -10.96 17.39 -4.02
C ALA A 684 -11.25 18.08 -5.37
N ASP A 685 -10.40 19.00 -5.81
CA ASP A 685 -10.36 19.57 -7.17
C ASP A 685 -9.00 19.29 -7.87
N LYS A 686 -8.00 18.70 -7.17
CA LYS A 686 -6.69 18.24 -7.70
C LYS A 686 -6.71 16.74 -8.02
N ILE A 687 -6.99 15.91 -7.01
CA ILE A 687 -6.80 14.45 -7.04
C ILE A 687 -8.15 13.75 -7.20
N ARG A 688 -8.23 12.74 -8.08
CA ARG A 688 -9.43 11.90 -8.30
C ARG A 688 -9.40 10.60 -7.52
N GLY A 689 -8.23 10.17 -7.07
CA GLY A 689 -8.02 9.00 -6.25
C GLY A 689 -8.92 8.95 -5.03
N LEU A 690 -9.08 10.08 -4.32
CA LEU A 690 -9.86 10.18 -3.08
C LEU A 690 -11.36 9.91 -3.24
N ASP A 691 -11.89 9.97 -4.47
CA ASP A 691 -13.29 9.66 -4.73
C ASP A 691 -13.58 8.16 -4.48
N ILE A 692 -14.82 7.85 -4.08
CA ILE A 692 -15.32 6.47 -3.89
C ILE A 692 -14.44 5.67 -2.93
N GLY A 693 -14.11 6.24 -1.76
CA GLY A 693 -13.37 5.55 -0.70
C GLY A 693 -11.95 5.17 -1.10
N ASN A 694 -11.23 6.08 -1.77
CA ASN A 694 -9.89 5.87 -2.29
C ASN A 694 -9.82 4.81 -3.41
N PHE A 695 -10.77 4.80 -4.35
CA PHE A 695 -10.73 3.94 -5.55
C PHE A 695 -10.92 4.73 -6.86
N GLY A 696 -11.15 6.04 -6.79
CA GLY A 696 -11.53 6.86 -7.95
C GLY A 696 -10.56 6.76 -9.13
N ALA A 697 -9.25 6.82 -8.88
CA ALA A 697 -8.22 6.76 -9.94
C ALA A 697 -8.35 5.52 -10.84
N PHE A 698 -8.75 4.36 -10.30
CA PHE A 698 -8.89 3.13 -11.09
C PHE A 698 -10.08 3.14 -12.06
N LEU A 699 -10.98 4.13 -11.94
CA LEU A 699 -12.13 4.29 -12.83
C LEU A 699 -11.79 4.98 -14.15
N SER A 700 -10.64 5.66 -14.26
CA SER A 700 -10.22 6.34 -15.50
C SER A 700 -8.70 6.36 -15.64
N ALA A 701 -8.22 5.98 -16.82
CA ALA A 701 -6.81 6.12 -17.19
C ALA A 701 -6.34 7.57 -17.11
N LYS A 702 -7.17 8.53 -17.54
CA LYS A 702 -6.87 9.96 -17.46
C LYS A 702 -6.77 10.46 -16.02
N TRP A 703 -7.59 9.92 -15.10
CA TRP A 703 -7.49 10.24 -13.68
C TRP A 703 -6.21 9.68 -13.04
N ARG A 704 -5.74 8.49 -13.46
CA ARG A 704 -4.43 7.97 -13.01
C ARG A 704 -3.28 8.87 -13.46
N ALA A 705 -3.28 9.28 -14.73
CA ALA A 705 -2.26 10.20 -15.23
C ALA A 705 -2.28 11.55 -14.46
N ASN A 706 -3.46 12.08 -14.16
CA ASN A 706 -3.61 13.28 -13.32
C ASN A 706 -3.06 13.09 -11.89
N ASP A 707 -3.42 12.00 -11.23
CA ASP A 707 -2.99 11.76 -9.85
C ASP A 707 -1.47 11.50 -9.76
N TRP A 708 -0.88 10.86 -10.77
CA TRP A 708 0.57 10.72 -10.93
C TRP A 708 1.26 12.08 -11.03
N MET A 709 0.77 12.96 -11.92
CA MET A 709 1.27 14.33 -12.07
C MET A 709 1.24 15.10 -10.74
N TRP A 710 0.10 15.07 -10.03
CA TRP A 710 -0.01 15.74 -8.74
C TRP A 710 0.91 15.15 -7.68
N GLY A 711 1.13 13.83 -7.69
CA GLY A 711 2.13 13.19 -6.84
C GLY A 711 3.52 13.78 -7.02
N ARG A 712 3.92 14.01 -8.27
CA ARG A 712 5.19 14.65 -8.60
C ARG A 712 5.24 16.11 -8.15
N MET A 713 4.20 16.89 -8.47
CA MET A 713 4.12 18.33 -8.14
C MET A 713 4.16 18.58 -6.62
N ASP A 714 3.41 17.79 -5.85
CA ASP A 714 3.35 17.91 -4.40
C ASP A 714 4.68 17.50 -3.75
N SER A 715 5.30 16.41 -4.24
CA SER A 715 6.61 15.96 -3.77
C SER A 715 7.72 16.97 -4.07
N ALA A 716 7.67 17.66 -5.23
CA ALA A 716 8.62 18.71 -5.57
C ALA A 716 8.59 19.87 -4.56
N ALA A 717 7.39 20.31 -4.13
CA ALA A 717 7.26 21.36 -3.11
C ALA A 717 7.88 20.93 -1.77
N ALA A 718 7.61 19.70 -1.33
CA ALA A 718 8.17 19.14 -0.10
C ALA A 718 9.71 19.02 -0.15
N LEU A 719 10.25 18.53 -1.27
CA LEU A 719 11.70 18.37 -1.46
C LEU A 719 12.43 19.72 -1.55
N VAL A 720 11.81 20.75 -2.14
CA VAL A 720 12.34 22.13 -2.10
C VAL A 720 12.47 22.59 -0.64
N GLY A 721 11.47 22.33 0.19
CA GLY A 721 11.52 22.64 1.63
C GLY A 721 12.70 21.96 2.35
N LEU A 722 13.01 20.71 1.99
CA LEU A 722 14.14 19.96 2.53
C LEU A 722 15.50 20.53 2.11
N LEU A 723 15.65 20.89 0.83
CA LEU A 723 16.91 21.40 0.29
C LEU A 723 17.16 22.87 0.68
N THR A 724 16.12 23.63 1.04
CA THR A 724 16.23 25.04 1.44
C THR A 724 16.23 25.23 2.96
N ASP A 725 17.01 24.41 3.68
CA ASP A 725 17.22 24.59 5.12
C ASP A 725 18.03 25.89 5.38
N PRO A 726 17.47 26.90 6.09
CA PRO A 726 18.14 28.20 6.26
C PRO A 726 19.51 28.09 6.95
N ALA A 727 19.59 27.25 7.98
CA ALA A 727 20.83 27.06 8.74
C ALA A 727 21.93 26.45 7.87
N ARG A 728 21.58 25.50 6.99
CA ARG A 728 22.53 24.92 6.04
C ARG A 728 22.96 25.90 4.96
N LEU A 729 22.04 26.72 4.43
CA LEU A 729 22.36 27.74 3.44
C LEU A 729 23.36 28.78 3.98
N VAL A 730 23.15 29.27 5.21
CA VAL A 730 24.08 30.22 5.85
C VAL A 730 25.45 29.61 6.09
N ARG A 731 25.53 28.33 6.48
CA ARG A 731 26.83 27.65 6.69
C ARG A 731 27.61 27.48 5.39
N ARG A 732 26.94 27.37 4.25
CA ARG A 732 27.56 26.98 2.97
C ARG A 732 27.96 28.14 2.08
N HIS A 733 27.27 29.27 2.19
CA HIS A 733 27.40 30.44 1.31
C HIS A 733 27.94 31.63 2.08
N SER A 734 28.74 32.47 1.43
CA SER A 734 29.42 33.59 2.11
C SER A 734 28.54 34.84 2.28
N GLY A 735 27.45 34.93 1.52
CA GLY A 735 26.49 36.03 1.61
C GLY A 735 25.27 35.88 0.70
N SER A 736 24.29 36.77 0.90
CA SER A 736 23.00 36.76 0.17
C SER A 736 23.15 36.94 -1.34
N GLY A 737 24.12 37.75 -1.78
CA GLY A 737 24.39 38.00 -3.21
C GLY A 737 24.84 36.75 -3.97
N GLU A 738 25.81 36.01 -3.42
CA GLU A 738 26.32 34.75 -4.00
C GLU A 738 25.19 33.71 -4.11
N LEU A 739 24.44 33.52 -3.03
CA LEU A 739 23.31 32.60 -3.00
C LEU A 739 22.20 33.03 -4.00
N GLY A 740 21.93 34.33 -4.10
CA GLY A 740 20.96 34.88 -5.04
C GLY A 740 21.34 34.65 -6.50
N GLU A 741 22.62 34.81 -6.87
CA GLU A 741 23.12 34.52 -8.22
C GLU A 741 23.04 33.03 -8.55
N ALA A 742 23.38 32.16 -7.59
CA ALA A 742 23.25 30.72 -7.77
C ALA A 742 21.79 30.29 -7.97
N LEU A 743 20.86 30.83 -7.18
CA LEU A 743 19.42 30.59 -7.34
C LEU A 743 18.91 31.11 -8.70
N GLN A 744 19.36 32.29 -9.13
CA GLN A 744 19.01 32.84 -10.44
C GLN A 744 19.46 31.91 -11.58
N ALA A 745 20.67 31.35 -11.48
CA ALA A 745 21.20 30.42 -12.48
C ALA A 745 20.39 29.12 -12.56
N ILE A 746 19.96 28.59 -11.40
CA ILE A 746 19.10 27.40 -11.31
C ILE A 746 17.74 27.67 -11.93
N VAL A 747 17.14 28.82 -11.64
CA VAL A 747 15.79 29.16 -12.12
C VAL A 747 15.79 29.49 -13.60
N SER A 748 16.72 30.32 -14.07
CA SER A 748 16.60 30.96 -15.39
C SER A 748 17.09 30.09 -16.55
N ARG A 749 17.72 28.95 -16.28
CA ARG A 749 18.36 28.11 -17.31
C ARG A 749 17.57 26.82 -17.54
N PRO A 750 17.02 26.59 -18.75
CA PRO A 750 16.45 25.30 -19.11
C PRO A 750 17.57 24.29 -19.37
N THR A 751 17.38 23.02 -19.00
CA THR A 751 18.34 21.95 -19.30
C THR A 751 17.72 20.81 -20.12
N LYS A 752 18.56 20.13 -20.90
CA LYS A 752 18.13 18.99 -21.72
C LYS A 752 17.65 17.82 -20.86
N ALA A 753 18.29 17.60 -19.71
CA ALA A 753 17.90 16.56 -18.76
C ALA A 753 16.46 16.70 -18.24
N GLU A 754 15.89 17.92 -18.25
CA GLU A 754 14.55 18.17 -17.70
C GLU A 754 13.47 18.35 -18.78
N LEU A 755 13.79 18.94 -19.92
CA LEU A 755 12.81 19.29 -20.98
C LEU A 755 13.00 18.48 -22.27
N GLY A 756 14.01 17.60 -22.30
CA GLY A 756 14.41 16.84 -23.49
C GLY A 756 15.19 17.70 -24.49
N GLU A 757 15.35 17.15 -25.70
CA GLU A 757 15.94 17.88 -26.82
C GLU A 757 14.98 18.96 -27.31
N LEU A 758 15.39 20.23 -27.16
CA LEU A 758 14.68 21.41 -27.65
C LEU A 758 15.41 21.98 -28.86
N ASP A 759 14.67 22.45 -29.86
CA ASP A 759 15.28 23.26 -30.91
C ASP A 759 15.73 24.64 -30.37
N GLU A 760 16.58 25.36 -31.11
CA GLU A 760 17.16 26.62 -30.66
C GLU A 760 16.09 27.69 -30.37
N ALA A 761 15.01 27.71 -31.15
CA ALA A 761 13.92 28.67 -30.99
C ALA A 761 13.09 28.37 -29.72
N GLN A 762 12.80 27.10 -29.44
CA GLN A 762 12.14 26.65 -28.22
C GLN A 762 13.02 26.89 -26.99
N ALA A 763 14.33 26.60 -27.08
CA ALA A 763 15.27 26.85 -25.99
C ALA A 763 15.37 28.35 -25.64
N GLU A 764 15.32 29.25 -26.63
CA GLU A 764 15.25 30.70 -26.41
C GLU A 764 13.93 31.11 -25.74
N GLN A 765 12.79 30.58 -26.18
CA GLN A 765 11.49 30.83 -25.55
C GLN A 765 11.46 30.39 -24.09
N TRP A 766 12.00 29.20 -23.79
CA TRP A 766 12.11 28.69 -22.43
C TRP A 766 13.05 29.52 -21.56
N ARG A 767 14.20 29.96 -22.09
CA ARG A 767 15.11 30.89 -21.39
C ARG A 767 14.41 32.21 -21.04
N GLY A 768 13.71 32.81 -22.00
CA GLY A 768 12.94 34.04 -21.77
C GLY A 768 11.86 33.86 -20.71
N PHE A 769 11.05 32.81 -20.82
CA PHE A 769 9.99 32.49 -19.86
C PHE A 769 10.52 32.27 -18.44
N LEU A 770 11.59 31.48 -18.28
CA LEU A 770 12.18 31.21 -16.97
C LEU A 770 12.86 32.46 -16.37
N ALA A 771 13.42 33.34 -17.19
CA ALA A 771 13.91 34.63 -16.73
C ALA A 771 12.78 35.55 -16.23
N GLU A 772 11.60 35.50 -16.86
CA GLU A 772 10.40 36.19 -16.36
C GLU A 772 9.89 35.58 -15.04
N VAL A 773 9.96 34.26 -14.88
CA VAL A 773 9.67 33.58 -13.60
C VAL A 773 10.59 34.13 -12.50
N TRP A 774 11.90 34.18 -12.73
CA TRP A 774 12.84 34.80 -11.77
C TRP A 774 12.49 36.26 -11.49
N ALA A 775 12.24 37.06 -12.53
CA ALA A 775 11.98 38.49 -12.39
C ALA A 775 10.77 38.81 -11.52
N ARG A 776 9.72 37.97 -11.54
CA ARG A 776 8.52 38.13 -10.68
C ARG A 776 8.83 38.01 -9.19
N HIS A 777 9.77 37.15 -8.81
CA HIS A 777 10.08 36.82 -7.41
C HIS A 777 11.36 37.48 -6.89
N ALA A 778 12.25 37.93 -7.77
CA ALA A 778 13.61 38.36 -7.44
C ALA A 778 13.69 39.43 -6.33
N GLY A 779 12.72 40.35 -6.26
CA GLY A 779 12.68 41.39 -5.23
C GLY A 779 12.46 40.80 -3.82
N GLU A 780 11.45 39.95 -3.68
CA GLU A 780 11.10 39.31 -2.41
C GLU A 780 12.15 38.29 -1.98
N VAL A 781 12.65 37.48 -2.91
CA VAL A 781 13.72 36.51 -2.66
C VAL A 781 14.98 37.20 -2.15
N ARG A 782 15.44 38.27 -2.80
CA ARG A 782 16.63 39.01 -2.33
C ARG A 782 16.42 39.58 -0.93
N ALA A 783 15.23 40.09 -0.63
CA ALA A 783 14.91 40.59 0.72
C ALA A 783 14.92 39.47 1.78
N GLU A 784 14.40 38.28 1.47
CA GLU A 784 14.47 37.11 2.36
C GLU A 784 15.92 36.68 2.61
N LEU A 785 16.73 36.60 1.55
CA LEU A 785 18.14 36.22 1.67
C LEU A 785 18.94 37.25 2.47
N ASP A 786 18.73 38.55 2.22
CA ASP A 786 19.37 39.62 2.99
C ASP A 786 19.00 39.54 4.48
N ALA A 787 17.73 39.24 4.80
CA ALA A 787 17.28 39.04 6.17
C ALA A 787 17.92 37.81 6.83
N LEU A 788 18.03 36.70 6.08
CA LEU A 788 18.67 35.46 6.53
C LEU A 788 20.14 35.70 6.92
N PHE A 789 20.92 36.34 6.05
CA PHE A 789 22.33 36.59 6.34
C PHE A 789 22.56 37.72 7.36
N ALA A 790 21.64 38.66 7.49
CA ALA A 790 21.73 39.71 8.51
C ALA A 790 21.49 39.19 9.94
N ARG A 791 20.58 38.20 10.10
CA ARG A 791 20.24 37.62 11.41
C ARG A 791 20.10 36.09 11.30
N PRO A 792 21.22 35.36 11.16
CA PRO A 792 21.19 33.93 10.85
C PRO A 792 20.58 33.04 11.95
N ASP A 793 20.55 33.52 13.20
CA ASP A 793 19.99 32.78 14.34
C ASP A 793 18.46 32.91 14.46
N ASP A 794 17.84 33.83 13.72
CA ASP A 794 16.37 33.99 13.71
C ASP A 794 15.70 32.89 12.85
N GLU A 795 14.41 32.64 13.07
CA GLU A 795 13.63 31.75 12.20
C GLU A 795 13.32 32.42 10.86
N HIS A 796 13.78 31.81 9.77
CA HIS A 796 13.53 32.29 8.40
C HIS A 796 12.73 31.26 7.60
N PRO A 797 11.46 31.52 7.27
CA PRO A 797 10.62 30.55 6.56
C PRO A 797 10.96 30.44 5.06
N LEU A 798 11.67 31.42 4.48
CA LEU A 798 12.06 31.48 3.07
C LEU A 798 10.89 31.21 2.10
N THR A 799 9.74 31.83 2.35
CA THR A 799 8.49 31.57 1.63
C THR A 799 8.60 31.93 0.15
N ALA A 800 9.04 33.15 -0.19
CA ALA A 800 9.20 33.56 -1.58
C ALA A 800 10.25 32.72 -2.31
N THR A 801 11.35 32.39 -1.62
CA THR A 801 12.41 31.52 -2.15
C THR A 801 11.87 30.12 -2.47
N ARG A 802 11.10 29.52 -1.56
CA ARG A 802 10.50 28.20 -1.74
C ARG A 802 9.42 28.20 -2.82
N ASP A 803 8.60 29.25 -2.89
CA ASP A 803 7.56 29.40 -3.92
C ASP A 803 8.17 29.53 -5.32
N LEU A 804 9.23 30.33 -5.47
CA LEU A 804 9.99 30.45 -6.72
C LEU A 804 10.57 29.11 -7.20
N LEU A 805 11.25 28.38 -6.31
CA LEU A 805 11.87 27.10 -6.66
C LEU A 805 10.82 26.03 -6.95
N THR A 806 9.72 26.03 -6.21
CA THR A 806 8.57 25.15 -6.45
C THR A 806 7.93 25.46 -7.80
N GLU A 807 7.71 26.74 -8.13
CA GLU A 807 7.19 27.18 -9.42
C GLU A 807 8.10 26.71 -10.57
N ARG A 808 9.41 26.94 -10.43
CA ARG A 808 10.42 26.52 -11.41
C ARG A 808 10.36 25.02 -11.72
N LEU A 809 10.31 24.18 -10.68
CA LEU A 809 10.28 22.72 -10.86
C LEU A 809 8.92 22.23 -11.36
N GLN A 810 7.82 22.81 -10.86
CA GLN A 810 6.49 22.42 -11.30
C GLN A 810 6.21 22.79 -12.76
N TRP A 811 6.83 23.85 -13.31
CA TRP A 811 6.75 24.13 -14.76
C TRP A 811 7.36 23.01 -15.60
N THR A 812 8.50 22.45 -15.17
CA THR A 812 9.11 21.28 -15.82
C THR A 812 8.20 20.05 -15.75
N ILE A 813 7.65 19.76 -14.56
CA ILE A 813 6.71 18.66 -14.38
C ILE A 813 5.47 18.85 -15.25
N ALA A 814 4.92 20.07 -15.31
CA ALA A 814 3.77 20.39 -16.14
C ALA A 814 4.06 20.21 -17.63
N ALA A 815 5.26 20.60 -18.09
CA ALA A 815 5.68 20.45 -19.48
C ALA A 815 5.69 18.98 -19.93
N GLU A 816 6.03 18.07 -19.03
CA GLU A 816 6.02 16.62 -19.28
C GLU A 816 4.60 16.03 -19.13
N GLU A 817 3.91 16.35 -18.03
CA GLU A 817 2.73 15.61 -17.59
C GLU A 817 1.42 16.16 -18.17
N VAL A 818 1.26 17.47 -18.35
CA VAL A 818 0.01 18.06 -18.86
C VAL A 818 -0.29 17.58 -20.29
N PRO A 819 0.68 17.64 -21.24
CA PRO A 819 0.48 17.08 -22.58
C PRO A 819 0.27 15.57 -22.53
N TYR A 820 0.99 14.84 -21.67
CA TYR A 820 0.82 13.40 -21.51
C TYR A 820 -0.63 13.06 -21.11
N VAL A 821 -1.16 13.71 -20.07
CA VAL A 821 -2.55 13.53 -19.63
C VAL A 821 -3.53 13.81 -20.77
N ALA A 822 -3.26 14.80 -21.63
CA ALA A 822 -4.11 15.09 -22.77
C ALA A 822 -4.21 13.91 -23.76
N THR A 823 -3.12 13.16 -23.96
CA THR A 823 -3.07 11.97 -24.83
C THR A 823 -3.83 10.77 -24.28
N VAL A 824 -4.06 10.71 -22.96
CA VAL A 824 -4.70 9.58 -22.29
C VAL A 824 -6.21 9.63 -22.42
N ALA A 825 -6.81 8.48 -22.76
CA ALA A 825 -8.26 8.36 -22.86
C ALA A 825 -8.96 8.50 -21.49
N ALA A 826 -10.13 9.16 -21.45
CA ALA A 826 -10.94 9.29 -20.22
C ALA A 826 -11.49 7.94 -19.69
N GLY A 827 -11.53 6.91 -20.54
CA GLY A 827 -11.90 5.55 -20.18
C GLY A 827 -10.69 4.74 -19.72
N ALA A 828 -10.47 3.61 -20.37
CA ALA A 828 -9.26 2.84 -20.14
C ALA A 828 -8.39 2.81 -21.39
N ASP A 829 -7.09 2.89 -21.19
CA ASP A 829 -6.12 3.12 -22.24
C ASP A 829 -5.08 2.00 -22.23
N GLN A 830 -5.18 1.06 -23.19
CA GLN A 830 -4.25 -0.06 -23.27
C GLN A 830 -2.90 0.31 -23.90
N ARG A 831 -2.81 1.49 -24.54
CA ARG A 831 -1.57 1.97 -25.15
C ARG A 831 -0.64 2.59 -24.12
N GLY A 832 -1.18 3.00 -22.96
CA GLY A 832 -0.40 3.65 -21.91
C GLY A 832 -0.17 5.15 -22.17
N GLY A 833 -1.01 5.78 -22.98
CA GLY A 833 -0.83 7.16 -23.44
C GLY A 833 0.13 7.28 -24.63
N GLY A 834 0.40 8.52 -25.06
CA GLY A 834 1.39 8.86 -26.08
C GLY A 834 2.63 9.53 -25.50
N ARG A 835 3.61 9.83 -26.35
CA ARG A 835 4.80 10.64 -26.02
C ARG A 835 4.71 11.98 -26.76
N PRO A 836 3.95 12.95 -26.26
CA PRO A 836 3.87 14.27 -26.89
C PRO A 836 5.22 15.00 -26.79
N PRO A 837 5.57 15.84 -27.77
CA PRO A 837 6.74 16.71 -27.66
C PRO A 837 6.53 17.78 -26.59
N THR A 838 7.63 18.30 -26.05
CA THR A 838 7.61 19.40 -25.09
C THR A 838 6.99 20.66 -25.72
N PRO A 839 5.91 21.22 -25.15
CA PRO A 839 5.25 22.40 -25.70
C PRO A 839 6.07 23.68 -25.48
N ALA A 840 5.80 24.70 -26.30
CA ALA A 840 6.30 26.05 -26.05
C ALA A 840 5.70 26.62 -24.74
N PRO A 841 6.42 27.45 -23.96
CA PRO A 841 5.96 27.95 -22.66
C PRO A 841 4.60 28.67 -22.69
N ALA A 842 4.34 29.45 -23.73
CA ALA A 842 3.06 30.17 -23.90
C ALA A 842 1.88 29.21 -24.13
N GLN A 843 2.09 28.15 -24.91
CA GLN A 843 1.10 27.11 -25.10
C GLN A 843 0.86 26.35 -23.80
N LEU A 844 1.93 25.95 -23.11
CA LEU A 844 1.85 25.23 -21.84
C LEU A 844 1.09 26.04 -20.78
N SER A 845 1.38 27.34 -20.67
CA SER A 845 0.70 28.22 -19.73
C SER A 845 -0.83 28.23 -19.96
N SER A 846 -1.25 28.35 -21.22
CA SER A 846 -2.67 28.28 -21.60
C SER A 846 -3.30 26.91 -21.34
N GLU A 847 -2.53 25.83 -21.47
CA GLU A 847 -3.00 24.46 -21.17
C GLU A 847 -3.16 24.25 -19.65
N VAL A 848 -2.23 24.75 -18.83
CA VAL A 848 -2.29 24.74 -17.36
C VAL A 848 -3.50 25.52 -16.86
N GLU A 849 -3.75 26.72 -17.41
CA GLU A 849 -4.92 27.55 -17.05
C GLU A 849 -6.25 26.85 -17.29
N ARG A 850 -6.37 26.14 -18.42
CA ARG A 850 -7.59 25.42 -18.83
C ARG A 850 -7.68 23.99 -18.29
N TYR A 851 -6.68 23.53 -17.56
CA TYR A 851 -6.60 22.16 -17.06
C TYR A 851 -7.74 21.87 -16.06
N SER A 852 -8.56 20.87 -16.36
CA SER A 852 -9.82 20.62 -15.63
C SER A 852 -10.06 19.16 -15.23
N VAL A 853 -9.07 18.28 -15.41
CA VAL A 853 -9.22 16.84 -15.12
C VAL A 853 -9.61 16.59 -13.67
N GLY A 854 -8.98 17.29 -12.73
CA GLY A 854 -9.32 17.26 -11.31
C GLY A 854 -10.73 17.76 -10.96
N ARG A 855 -11.53 18.26 -11.91
CA ARG A 855 -12.96 18.58 -11.68
C ARG A 855 -13.93 17.55 -12.23
N GLN A 856 -13.44 16.59 -12.99
CA GLN A 856 -14.26 15.50 -13.52
C GLN A 856 -14.86 14.67 -12.38
N ARG A 857 -16.05 14.14 -12.63
CA ARG A 857 -16.85 13.29 -11.75
C ARG A 857 -17.18 11.97 -12.44
N PHE A 858 -17.73 11.03 -11.69
CA PHE A 858 -18.17 9.73 -12.22
C PHE A 858 -19.07 9.84 -13.47
N ALA A 859 -19.92 10.88 -13.53
CA ALA A 859 -20.78 11.15 -14.69
C ALA A 859 -20.00 11.48 -15.98
N ASP A 860 -18.76 11.98 -15.87
CA ASP A 860 -17.93 12.40 -17.00
C ASP A 860 -17.18 11.24 -17.66
N LEU A 861 -17.21 10.04 -17.08
CA LEU A 861 -16.62 8.81 -17.65
C LEU A 861 -17.34 8.33 -18.92
N GLY A 862 -18.50 8.92 -19.22
CA GLY A 862 -19.39 8.51 -20.30
C GLY A 862 -20.34 7.38 -19.89
N GLU A 863 -21.57 7.45 -20.38
CA GLU A 863 -22.67 6.57 -19.98
C GLU A 863 -22.35 5.08 -20.15
N ARG A 864 -21.66 4.70 -21.23
CA ARG A 864 -21.29 3.29 -21.49
C ARG A 864 -20.38 2.72 -20.40
N ARG A 865 -19.38 3.48 -19.95
CA ARG A 865 -18.40 3.04 -18.95
C ARG A 865 -19.01 3.04 -17.56
N ALA A 866 -19.72 4.10 -17.20
CA ALA A 866 -20.45 4.18 -15.93
C ALA A 866 -21.42 2.99 -15.77
N LEU A 867 -22.13 2.64 -16.85
CA LEU A 867 -23.05 1.51 -16.86
C LEU A 867 -22.35 0.15 -16.75
N SER A 868 -21.22 -0.03 -17.44
CA SER A 868 -20.42 -1.26 -17.34
C SER A 868 -19.95 -1.52 -15.91
N LEU A 869 -19.35 -0.50 -15.30
CA LEU A 869 -18.86 -0.56 -13.94
C LEU A 869 -20.01 -0.84 -12.96
N ALA A 870 -21.07 -0.03 -13.00
CA ALA A 870 -22.18 -0.14 -12.07
C ALA A 870 -22.85 -1.52 -12.13
N THR A 871 -23.14 -2.03 -13.33
CA THR A 871 -23.82 -3.34 -13.47
C THR A 871 -22.91 -4.51 -13.08
N ARG A 872 -21.63 -4.49 -13.45
CA ARG A 872 -20.68 -5.56 -13.13
C ARG A 872 -20.39 -5.62 -11.64
N PHE A 873 -20.02 -4.50 -11.02
CA PHE A 873 -19.76 -4.45 -9.58
C PHE A 873 -21.04 -4.66 -8.78
N GLY A 874 -22.19 -4.13 -9.22
CA GLY A 874 -23.48 -4.39 -8.61
C GLY A 874 -23.83 -5.88 -8.61
N MET A 875 -23.57 -6.59 -9.70
CA MET A 875 -23.81 -8.04 -9.80
C MET A 875 -22.82 -8.88 -8.98
N LEU A 876 -21.55 -8.50 -8.95
CA LEU A 876 -20.54 -9.15 -8.12
C LEU A 876 -20.82 -8.93 -6.62
N ALA A 877 -21.14 -7.70 -6.21
CA ALA A 877 -21.50 -7.36 -4.84
C ALA A 877 -22.78 -8.08 -4.39
N TYR A 878 -23.82 -8.12 -5.24
CA TYR A 878 -25.04 -8.88 -4.98
C TYR A 878 -24.75 -10.37 -4.75
N ARG A 879 -23.80 -10.95 -5.50
CA ARG A 879 -23.37 -12.36 -5.33
C ARG A 879 -22.55 -12.57 -4.07
N ALA A 880 -21.65 -11.64 -3.75
CA ALA A 880 -20.80 -11.70 -2.56
C ALA A 880 -21.62 -11.57 -1.26
N ALA A 881 -22.65 -10.71 -1.26
CA ALA A 881 -23.58 -10.54 -0.14
C ALA A 881 -24.55 -11.72 0.04
N ARG A 882 -24.57 -12.67 -0.88
CA ARG A 882 -25.51 -13.79 -0.85
C ARG A 882 -25.11 -14.80 0.23
N PRO A 883 -26.02 -15.18 1.16
CA PRO A 883 -25.70 -16.10 2.24
C PRO A 883 -25.09 -17.42 1.75
N SER A 884 -23.87 -17.70 2.21
CA SER A 884 -23.17 -18.98 2.03
C SER A 884 -23.50 -19.92 3.21
N GLY A 885 -23.40 -21.23 2.98
CA GLY A 885 -23.65 -22.25 4.01
C GLY A 885 -24.84 -23.18 3.78
N GLY A 886 -24.82 -24.31 4.48
CA GLY A 886 -25.91 -25.28 4.56
C GLY A 886 -26.88 -24.92 5.69
N GLY A 887 -28.18 -25.14 5.48
CA GLY A 887 -29.23 -24.84 6.46
C GLY A 887 -30.43 -24.10 5.88
N VAL A 888 -31.52 -24.04 6.65
CA VAL A 888 -32.80 -23.44 6.24
C VAL A 888 -32.72 -21.91 6.17
N LEU A 889 -32.02 -21.26 7.11
CA LEU A 889 -31.89 -19.79 7.16
C LEU A 889 -31.09 -19.22 5.96
N PRO A 890 -29.91 -19.77 5.60
CA PRO A 890 -29.21 -19.37 4.36
C PRO A 890 -30.02 -19.71 3.11
N TRP A 891 -30.80 -20.79 3.12
CA TRP A 891 -31.68 -21.15 1.99
C TRP A 891 -32.82 -20.13 1.79
N LEU A 892 -33.52 -19.74 2.87
CA LEU A 892 -34.54 -18.68 2.84
C LEU A 892 -33.94 -17.34 2.42
N GLY A 893 -32.78 -16.96 2.99
CA GLY A 893 -32.04 -15.75 2.59
C GLY A 893 -31.65 -15.75 1.12
N ARG A 894 -31.20 -16.90 0.57
CA ARG A 894 -30.91 -17.05 -0.87
C ARG A 894 -32.14 -16.89 -1.77
N ARG A 895 -33.33 -17.25 -1.29
CA ARG A 895 -34.62 -17.10 -2.00
C ARG A 895 -35.15 -15.67 -1.91
N ALA A 896 -35.07 -15.05 -0.75
CA ALA A 896 -35.40 -13.63 -0.57
C ALA A 896 -34.52 -12.74 -1.45
N MET A 897 -33.19 -12.94 -1.45
CA MET A 897 -32.30 -12.15 -2.32
C MET A 897 -32.60 -12.34 -3.81
N THR A 898 -32.98 -13.54 -4.26
CA THR A 898 -33.36 -13.74 -5.67
C THR A 898 -34.59 -12.96 -6.09
N LEU A 899 -35.52 -12.68 -5.18
CA LEU A 899 -36.68 -11.84 -5.44
C LEU A 899 -36.33 -10.35 -5.48
N ILE A 900 -35.34 -9.91 -4.70
CA ILE A 900 -34.89 -8.51 -4.63
C ILE A 900 -33.93 -8.15 -5.79
N LYS A 901 -33.25 -9.14 -6.38
CA LYS A 901 -32.28 -8.95 -7.48
C LYS A 901 -32.74 -8.01 -8.61
N PRO A 902 -33.94 -8.16 -9.22
CA PRO A 902 -34.39 -7.26 -10.28
C PRO A 902 -34.55 -5.81 -9.80
N LEU A 903 -35.04 -5.59 -8.58
CA LEU A 903 -35.17 -4.27 -7.98
C LEU A 903 -33.79 -3.64 -7.74
N ALA A 904 -32.85 -4.41 -7.16
CA ALA A 904 -31.48 -3.95 -6.92
C ALA A 904 -30.77 -3.59 -8.24
N LEU A 905 -30.95 -4.39 -9.29
CA LEU A 905 -30.36 -4.12 -10.61
C LEU A 905 -31.01 -2.90 -11.28
N ALA A 906 -32.32 -2.69 -11.11
CA ALA A 906 -33.02 -1.52 -11.59
C ALA A 906 -32.52 -0.24 -10.91
N VAL A 907 -32.26 -0.27 -9.60
CA VAL A 907 -31.66 0.86 -8.86
C VAL A 907 -30.25 1.15 -9.37
N VAL A 908 -29.41 0.12 -9.53
CA VAL A 908 -28.05 0.26 -10.09
C VAL A 908 -28.09 0.88 -11.49
N TYR A 909 -29.04 0.46 -12.33
CA TYR A 909 -29.21 0.99 -13.69
C TYR A 909 -29.72 2.44 -13.69
N ALA A 910 -30.66 2.78 -12.80
CA ALA A 910 -31.19 4.14 -12.64
C ALA A 910 -30.11 5.14 -12.22
N LEU A 911 -29.19 4.73 -11.35
CA LEU A 911 -28.06 5.56 -10.94
C LEU A 911 -27.00 5.70 -12.04
N ALA A 912 -26.77 4.66 -12.86
CA ALA A 912 -25.70 4.63 -13.83
C ALA A 912 -26.05 5.23 -15.21
N ALA A 913 -27.32 5.22 -15.60
CA ALA A 913 -27.79 5.72 -16.90
C ALA A 913 -29.09 6.55 -16.77
N PRO A 914 -29.05 7.70 -16.07
CA PRO A 914 -30.25 8.49 -15.76
C PRO A 914 -30.97 8.99 -17.02
N ARG A 915 -30.26 9.26 -18.12
CA ARG A 915 -30.86 9.68 -19.39
C ARG A 915 -31.68 8.57 -20.04
N ARG A 916 -31.18 7.33 -20.06
CA ARG A 916 -31.93 6.16 -20.54
C ARG A 916 -33.13 5.85 -19.65
N VAL A 917 -33.00 6.03 -18.33
CA VAL A 917 -34.10 5.86 -17.38
C VAL A 917 -35.16 6.97 -17.51
N ALA A 918 -34.75 8.21 -17.81
CA ALA A 918 -35.68 9.29 -18.11
C ALA A 918 -36.42 9.05 -19.44
N LEU A 919 -35.72 8.60 -20.48
CA LEU A 919 -36.33 8.19 -21.75
C LEU A 919 -37.31 7.02 -21.54
N LEU A 920 -36.96 6.07 -20.68
CA LEU A 920 -37.84 4.98 -20.26
C LEU A 920 -39.09 5.47 -19.54
N GLY A 921 -38.91 6.34 -18.55
CA GLY A 921 -40.00 6.97 -17.83
C GLY A 921 -40.91 7.73 -18.79
N LEU A 922 -40.33 8.40 -19.79
CA LEU A 922 -41.05 9.07 -20.85
C LEU A 922 -41.79 8.07 -21.75
N PHE A 923 -41.19 6.96 -22.18
CA PHE A 923 -41.88 5.92 -22.96
C PHE A 923 -43.00 5.27 -22.16
N ALA A 924 -42.79 4.97 -20.87
CA ALA A 924 -43.81 4.42 -19.98
C ALA A 924 -44.95 5.43 -19.73
N ALA A 925 -44.62 6.71 -19.53
CA ALA A 925 -45.59 7.79 -19.37
C ALA A 925 -46.37 8.07 -20.67
N THR A 926 -45.69 8.06 -21.82
CA THR A 926 -46.32 8.19 -23.15
C THR A 926 -47.24 7.01 -23.44
N ALA A 927 -46.81 5.79 -23.10
CA ALA A 927 -47.66 4.62 -23.19
C ALA A 927 -48.90 4.79 -22.30
N LEU A 928 -48.73 5.21 -21.04
CA LEU A 928 -49.84 5.49 -20.11
C LEU A 928 -50.81 6.52 -20.71
N ALA A 929 -50.28 7.61 -21.27
CA ALA A 929 -51.06 8.68 -21.89
C ALA A 929 -51.86 8.19 -23.11
N PHE A 930 -51.27 7.33 -23.96
CA PHE A 930 -51.94 6.72 -25.11
C PHE A 930 -53.05 5.73 -24.74
N THR A 931 -53.04 5.21 -23.52
CA THR A 931 -54.08 4.29 -23.04
C THR A 931 -55.13 4.97 -22.15
N GLY A 932 -54.86 6.23 -21.77
CA GLY A 932 -55.80 7.10 -21.06
C GLY A 932 -56.82 7.81 -21.95
N THR A 933 -56.76 7.69 -23.27
CA THR A 933 -57.77 8.27 -24.20
C THR A 933 -58.98 7.35 -24.37
N GLY A 934 -59.62 7.01 -23.25
CA GLY A 934 -60.82 6.19 -23.19
C GLY A 934 -61.63 6.49 -21.95
N GLY A 935 -61.95 7.77 -21.71
CA GLY A 935 -62.86 8.19 -20.64
C GLY A 935 -62.37 9.33 -19.77
N ILE A 936 -62.14 10.52 -20.35
CA ILE A 936 -62.24 11.77 -19.61
C ILE A 936 -63.36 12.56 -20.27
N GLY A 937 -64.56 12.50 -19.67
CA GLY A 937 -65.62 13.45 -19.95
C GLY A 937 -65.16 14.85 -19.56
N GLN A 938 -65.30 15.78 -20.51
CA GLN A 938 -65.21 17.24 -20.40
C GLN A 938 -64.85 17.83 -19.02
N VAL A 939 -63.60 18.30 -18.89
CA VAL A 939 -63.28 19.54 -18.17
C VAL A 939 -62.37 20.34 -19.09
N GLY A 940 -62.82 21.53 -19.48
CA GLY A 940 -62.36 22.27 -20.65
C GLY A 940 -60.89 22.71 -20.61
N LEU A 941 -60.15 22.35 -21.67
CA LEU A 941 -59.10 23.20 -22.22
C LEU A 941 -59.74 24.03 -23.33
N GLN A 942 -60.32 25.17 -22.93
CA GLN A 942 -60.46 26.28 -23.87
C GLN A 942 -59.05 26.64 -24.32
N THR A 943 -58.85 26.55 -25.64
CA THR A 943 -57.83 27.31 -26.35
C THR A 943 -57.91 28.77 -25.91
N MET A 944 -56.97 29.22 -25.07
CA MET A 944 -56.62 30.63 -25.07
C MET A 944 -55.53 30.81 -26.12
N SER A 945 -55.99 31.26 -27.28
CA SER A 945 -55.19 31.97 -28.26
C SER A 945 -54.50 33.15 -27.59
N ALA A 946 -53.34 33.53 -28.13
CA ALA A 946 -52.83 34.88 -27.97
C ALA A 946 -53.93 35.86 -28.39
N ASP A 947 -54.34 36.74 -27.49
CA ASP A 947 -54.35 38.18 -27.71
C ASP A 947 -54.78 38.89 -26.42
N SER A 948 -53.93 39.82 -25.97
CA SER A 948 -54.27 40.90 -25.02
C SER A 948 -54.79 40.50 -23.61
N TYR A 949 -54.06 40.87 -22.56
CA TYR A 949 -54.33 42.12 -21.83
C TYR A 949 -53.35 42.26 -20.67
N ASP A 950 -52.83 43.48 -20.58
CA ASP A 950 -51.85 43.98 -19.65
C ASP A 950 -52.42 44.11 -18.21
N SER A 951 -51.51 44.22 -17.25
CA SER A 951 -51.66 44.59 -15.84
C SER A 951 -51.88 43.50 -14.76
N GLN A 952 -50.76 43.17 -14.13
CA GLN A 952 -50.47 43.31 -12.69
C GLN A 952 -51.28 42.56 -11.59
N LEU A 953 -50.53 41.66 -10.91
CA LEU A 953 -50.17 41.69 -9.48
C LEU A 953 -51.21 41.30 -8.37
N TYR A 954 -50.70 40.51 -7.40
CA TYR A 954 -51.13 40.22 -6.02
C TYR A 954 -51.84 38.87 -5.65
N THR A 955 -51.00 37.93 -5.19
CA THR A 955 -50.94 37.15 -3.91
C THR A 955 -52.18 36.70 -3.08
N MET A 956 -52.03 35.46 -2.57
CA MET A 956 -52.33 34.91 -1.20
C MET A 956 -53.63 34.10 -0.86
N THR A 957 -53.40 32.81 -0.53
CA THR A 957 -53.84 31.96 0.64
C THR A 957 -55.30 31.71 1.08
N ALA A 958 -55.52 30.45 1.56
CA ALA A 958 -56.44 29.90 2.60
C ALA A 958 -57.48 28.86 2.08
N VAL A 959 -57.47 27.56 2.45
CA VAL A 959 -57.86 26.82 3.70
C VAL A 959 -59.37 26.83 4.04
N ALA A 960 -59.99 25.64 3.98
CA ALA A 960 -61.01 25.04 4.89
C ALA A 960 -62.32 24.47 4.25
N PRO A 961 -62.94 23.43 4.86
CA PRO A 961 -64.04 22.58 4.31
C PRO A 961 -65.40 22.77 5.03
N TYR A 962 -66.51 22.13 4.59
CA TYR A 962 -67.60 21.50 5.43
C TYR A 962 -68.94 21.20 4.67
N GLN A 963 -69.61 20.10 5.11
CA GLN A 963 -71.07 19.76 5.26
C GLN A 963 -72.09 20.11 4.14
N GLY A 964 -73.12 19.32 3.81
CA GLY A 964 -73.96 18.41 4.60
C GLY A 964 -75.40 18.98 4.71
N TYR A 965 -76.43 18.13 4.53
CA TYR A 965 -77.89 18.41 4.64
C TYR A 965 -78.52 19.11 3.41
N CYS A 966 -79.77 18.84 2.99
CA CYS A 966 -80.99 18.65 3.76
C CYS A 966 -82.13 18.18 2.79
N PRO A 967 -83.40 18.10 3.18
CA PRO A 967 -84.03 16.82 3.42
C PRO A 967 -85.51 16.77 2.95
N PHE A 968 -86.18 15.67 3.30
CA PHE A 968 -87.61 15.54 3.62
C PHE A 968 -88.65 16.44 2.95
N GLY A 969 -89.49 15.81 2.12
CA GLY A 969 -90.83 16.32 1.83
C GLY A 969 -91.61 15.66 0.69
N GLY A 970 -91.42 14.37 0.40
CA GLY A 970 -92.17 13.66 -0.65
C GLY A 970 -92.10 12.14 -0.49
N GLN A 971 -93.06 11.61 0.28
CA GLN A 971 -93.48 10.22 0.52
C GLN A 971 -92.44 9.08 0.44
N CYS A 972 -92.11 8.60 1.66
CA CYS A 972 -91.81 7.22 1.96
C CYS A 972 -93.08 6.34 1.84
N GLU A 973 -92.85 5.06 1.59
CA GLU A 973 -93.73 3.87 1.72
C GLU A 973 -94.72 3.50 0.60
N GLY A 974 -94.64 2.21 0.27
CA GLY A 974 -95.54 1.41 -0.58
C GLY A 974 -94.80 0.84 -1.80
N ILE A 975 -94.62 -0.45 -2.04
CA ILE A 975 -95.22 -1.70 -1.55
C ILE A 975 -94.15 -2.81 -1.74
N GLY A 976 -94.07 -3.75 -0.81
CA GLY A 976 -93.25 -4.96 -0.92
C GLY A 976 -94.01 -6.10 -1.59
N GLU A 977 -93.31 -6.86 -2.43
CA GLU A 977 -93.34 -8.32 -2.62
C GLU A 977 -92.48 -8.65 -3.84
N ASP A 978 -91.22 -9.05 -3.62
CA ASP A 978 -90.68 -10.27 -4.20
C ASP A 978 -89.33 -10.63 -3.56
N PHE A 979 -89.28 -11.84 -3.01
CA PHE A 979 -88.10 -12.50 -2.49
C PHE A 979 -87.22 -12.96 -3.66
N GLY A 980 -86.02 -12.39 -3.78
CA GLY A 980 -84.97 -12.85 -4.71
C GLY A 980 -83.59 -12.66 -4.09
N TRP A 981 -83.13 -13.62 -3.31
CA TRP A 981 -81.75 -13.66 -2.81
C TRP A 981 -80.79 -14.04 -3.96
N PHE A 982 -79.82 -13.16 -4.22
CA PHE A 982 -78.65 -13.29 -5.12
C PHE A 982 -78.89 -13.36 -6.64
N ALA A 983 -78.85 -12.20 -7.30
CA ALA A 983 -78.55 -12.09 -8.73
C ALA A 983 -77.81 -10.77 -9.06
N TYR A 984 -76.49 -10.78 -8.86
CA TYR A 984 -75.54 -9.82 -9.43
C TYR A 984 -74.61 -10.61 -10.36
N ALA A 985 -74.57 -10.26 -11.65
CA ALA A 985 -73.49 -10.46 -12.64
C ALA A 985 -74.02 -10.50 -14.09
N PRO A 986 -73.19 -10.27 -15.14
CA PRO A 986 -72.03 -9.36 -15.26
C PRO A 986 -71.99 -8.66 -16.65
N VAL A 987 -71.15 -7.63 -16.92
CA VAL A 987 -69.77 -7.77 -17.43
C VAL A 987 -68.91 -6.62 -16.87
N HIS A 988 -68.24 -6.86 -15.75
CA HIS A 988 -66.99 -6.17 -15.42
C HIS A 988 -65.87 -7.15 -15.77
N GLY A 989 -65.02 -6.79 -16.74
CA GLY A 989 -63.79 -7.54 -17.00
C GLY A 989 -62.87 -7.39 -15.80
N ASP A 990 -62.69 -8.46 -15.04
CA ASP A 990 -61.78 -8.51 -13.90
C ASP A 990 -60.35 -8.79 -14.41
N TRP A 991 -59.49 -7.78 -14.36
CA TRP A 991 -58.13 -7.82 -14.91
C TRP A 991 -57.17 -8.68 -14.09
N THR A 992 -57.63 -9.24 -12.96
CA THR A 992 -56.82 -10.06 -12.05
C THR A 992 -57.03 -11.57 -12.22
N ALA A 993 -57.99 -12.01 -13.04
CA ALA A 993 -58.24 -13.41 -13.31
C ALA A 993 -57.19 -14.01 -14.26
N ILE A 994 -56.46 -15.05 -13.80
CA ILE A 994 -55.43 -15.74 -14.59
C ILE A 994 -56.04 -16.52 -15.77
N ALA A 995 -57.30 -16.95 -15.65
CA ALA A 995 -58.06 -17.64 -16.69
C ALA A 995 -59.56 -17.34 -16.54
N ASP A 996 -60.25 -17.13 -17.66
CA ASP A 996 -61.70 -16.96 -17.73
C ASP A 996 -62.35 -18.25 -18.23
N PHE A 997 -63.33 -18.77 -17.48
CA PHE A 997 -63.92 -20.11 -17.66
C PHE A 997 -65.37 -20.06 -18.14
N SER A 998 -65.82 -18.95 -18.71
CA SER A 998 -67.25 -18.70 -19.00
C SER A 998 -67.87 -19.57 -20.12
N GLY A 999 -67.20 -20.61 -20.63
CA GLY A 999 -67.60 -21.29 -21.87
C GLY A 999 -67.69 -22.83 -21.89
N THR A 1000 -67.04 -23.61 -21.01
CA THR A 1000 -67.01 -25.08 -21.18
C THR A 1000 -66.78 -25.85 -19.87
N SER A 1001 -67.53 -26.94 -19.68
CA SER A 1001 -67.38 -27.89 -18.56
C SER A 1001 -66.20 -28.85 -18.81
N PHE A 1002 -65.06 -28.61 -18.18
CA PHE A 1002 -63.93 -29.55 -18.22
C PHE A 1002 -63.83 -30.34 -16.91
N GLY A 1003 -63.81 -31.68 -17.03
CA GLY A 1003 -63.50 -32.55 -15.89
C GLY A 1003 -62.01 -32.48 -15.49
N PRO A 1004 -61.65 -32.93 -14.26
CA PRO A 1004 -60.29 -32.86 -13.71
C PRO A 1004 -59.21 -33.56 -14.56
N GLY A 1005 -59.60 -34.38 -15.54
CA GLY A 1005 -58.68 -35.02 -16.49
C GLY A 1005 -57.94 -34.05 -17.42
N VAL A 1006 -58.51 -32.87 -17.73
CA VAL A 1006 -57.85 -31.90 -18.64
C VAL A 1006 -56.74 -31.13 -17.92
N LEU A 1007 -56.97 -30.74 -16.66
CA LEU A 1007 -55.93 -30.16 -15.81
C LEU A 1007 -54.78 -31.16 -15.56
N PHE A 1008 -55.11 -32.44 -15.38
CA PHE A 1008 -54.11 -33.50 -15.24
C PHE A 1008 -53.33 -33.73 -16.54
N ALA A 1009 -54.00 -33.66 -17.70
CA ALA A 1009 -53.36 -33.74 -19.00
C ALA A 1009 -52.44 -32.53 -19.28
N MET A 1010 -52.85 -31.30 -18.92
CA MET A 1010 -52.02 -30.10 -19.04
C MET A 1010 -50.79 -30.18 -18.12
N LEU A 1011 -50.97 -30.66 -16.88
CA LEU A 1011 -49.86 -30.87 -15.95
C LEU A 1011 -48.92 -31.96 -16.47
N LEU A 1012 -49.44 -33.05 -17.05
CA LEU A 1012 -48.64 -34.11 -17.66
C LEU A 1012 -47.91 -33.64 -18.91
N VAL A 1013 -48.51 -32.79 -19.75
CA VAL A 1013 -47.85 -32.21 -20.94
C VAL A 1013 -46.75 -31.23 -20.50
N ALA A 1014 -46.99 -30.40 -19.50
CA ALA A 1014 -45.98 -29.50 -18.94
C ALA A 1014 -44.82 -30.28 -18.27
N VAL A 1015 -45.14 -31.30 -17.46
CA VAL A 1015 -44.15 -32.17 -16.81
C VAL A 1015 -43.39 -32.99 -17.85
N PHE A 1016 -44.05 -33.52 -18.89
CA PHE A 1016 -43.42 -34.25 -19.97
C PHE A 1016 -42.52 -33.36 -20.83
N ALA A 1017 -42.93 -32.13 -21.13
CA ALA A 1017 -42.12 -31.14 -21.86
C ALA A 1017 -40.89 -30.69 -21.05
N VAL A 1018 -41.05 -30.49 -19.74
CA VAL A 1018 -39.93 -30.18 -18.83
C VAL A 1018 -39.00 -31.39 -18.67
N TRP A 1019 -39.54 -32.61 -18.56
CA TRP A 1019 -38.78 -33.86 -18.43
C TRP A 1019 -38.00 -34.20 -19.72
N THR A 1020 -38.64 -34.15 -20.89
CA THR A 1020 -37.96 -34.34 -22.19
C THR A 1020 -36.96 -33.23 -22.48
N GLY A 1021 -37.28 -31.96 -22.18
CA GLY A 1021 -36.33 -30.85 -22.27
C GLY A 1021 -35.08 -31.05 -21.41
N SER A 1022 -35.23 -31.58 -20.19
CA SER A 1022 -34.12 -31.88 -19.28
C SER A 1022 -33.25 -33.07 -19.74
N ARG A 1023 -33.85 -34.11 -20.34
CA ARG A 1023 -33.15 -35.29 -20.87
C ARG A 1023 -32.45 -35.02 -22.21
N ILE A 1024 -33.04 -34.18 -23.06
CA ILE A 1024 -32.52 -33.83 -24.40
C ILE A 1024 -31.41 -32.77 -24.29
N GLY A 1025 -31.54 -31.81 -23.36
CA GLY A 1025 -30.51 -30.79 -23.11
C GLY A 1025 -29.16 -31.33 -22.66
N LEU A 1026 -29.11 -32.56 -22.13
CA LEU A 1026 -27.88 -33.25 -21.74
C LEU A 1026 -27.14 -33.93 -22.92
N ARG A 1027 -27.79 -34.12 -24.09
CA ARG A 1027 -27.19 -34.82 -25.25
C ARG A 1027 -26.70 -33.92 -26.38
N PHE A 1028 -27.18 -32.68 -26.51
CA PHE A 1028 -26.82 -31.81 -27.65
C PHE A 1028 -25.71 -30.80 -27.30
N GLY A 1029 -24.60 -30.92 -28.03
CA GLY A 1029 -23.36 -30.13 -27.90
C GLY A 1029 -23.49 -28.63 -28.22
N ARG A 1030 -22.35 -27.95 -28.45
CA ARG A 1030 -22.27 -26.48 -28.61
C ARG A 1030 -22.89 -26.01 -29.94
N GLY A 1031 -23.69 -24.93 -29.92
CA GLY A 1031 -24.18 -24.23 -31.11
C GLY A 1031 -25.71 -24.17 -31.26
N LEU A 1032 -26.18 -23.78 -32.45
CA LEU A 1032 -27.59 -23.60 -32.84
C LEU A 1032 -28.47 -24.84 -32.56
N ALA A 1033 -27.89 -26.04 -32.52
CA ALA A 1033 -28.59 -27.30 -32.20
C ALA A 1033 -29.26 -27.31 -30.81
N ARG A 1034 -28.85 -26.43 -29.87
CA ARG A 1034 -29.52 -26.25 -28.56
C ARG A 1034 -30.88 -25.56 -28.64
N TRP A 1035 -31.23 -24.96 -29.77
CA TRP A 1035 -32.49 -24.24 -29.94
C TRP A 1035 -33.65 -25.12 -30.42
N VAL A 1036 -33.34 -26.28 -30.99
CA VAL A 1036 -34.35 -27.23 -31.47
C VAL A 1036 -35.32 -27.67 -30.36
N PRO A 1037 -34.86 -28.02 -29.14
CA PRO A 1037 -35.78 -28.37 -28.05
C PRO A 1037 -36.60 -27.19 -27.55
N ALA A 1038 -36.02 -25.98 -27.50
CA ALA A 1038 -36.72 -24.78 -27.04
C ALA A 1038 -37.78 -24.30 -28.05
N LEU A 1039 -37.47 -24.37 -29.35
CA LEU A 1039 -38.42 -24.11 -30.43
C LEU A 1039 -39.51 -25.18 -30.48
N ALA A 1040 -39.18 -26.45 -30.24
CA ALA A 1040 -40.16 -27.52 -30.14
C ALA A 1040 -41.10 -27.32 -28.93
N ILE A 1041 -40.57 -26.94 -27.76
CA ILE A 1041 -41.38 -26.63 -26.58
C ILE A 1041 -42.25 -25.39 -26.84
N ALA A 1042 -41.71 -24.34 -27.44
CA ALA A 1042 -42.47 -23.14 -27.80
C ALA A 1042 -43.58 -23.45 -28.82
N ALA A 1043 -43.29 -24.27 -29.83
CA ALA A 1043 -44.29 -24.72 -30.81
C ALA A 1043 -45.37 -25.60 -30.17
N VAL A 1044 -45.01 -26.48 -29.23
CA VAL A 1044 -45.98 -27.29 -28.46
C VAL A 1044 -46.83 -26.43 -27.55
N LEU A 1045 -46.26 -25.42 -26.90
CA LEU A 1045 -47.00 -24.49 -26.06
C LEU A 1045 -47.93 -23.58 -26.87
N LEU A 1046 -47.46 -23.07 -28.02
CA LEU A 1046 -48.30 -22.29 -28.95
C LEU A 1046 -49.39 -23.16 -29.59
N ALA A 1047 -49.11 -24.42 -29.91
CA ALA A 1047 -50.12 -25.36 -30.41
C ALA A 1047 -51.12 -25.74 -29.31
N ALA A 1048 -50.66 -25.91 -28.08
CA ALA A 1048 -51.52 -26.14 -26.92
C ALA A 1048 -52.39 -24.92 -26.62
N GLU A 1049 -51.84 -23.71 -26.72
CA GLU A 1049 -52.57 -22.44 -26.60
C GLU A 1049 -53.59 -22.27 -27.71
N TYR A 1050 -53.23 -22.53 -28.97
CA TYR A 1050 -54.16 -22.51 -30.10
C TYR A 1050 -55.28 -23.56 -29.95
N TRP A 1051 -54.94 -24.76 -29.46
CA TRP A 1051 -55.92 -25.80 -29.17
C TRP A 1051 -56.84 -25.41 -27.99
N LEU A 1052 -56.29 -24.84 -26.92
CA LEU A 1052 -57.06 -24.30 -25.78
C LEU A 1052 -57.98 -23.15 -26.23
N PHE A 1053 -57.49 -22.27 -27.10
CA PHE A 1053 -58.26 -21.19 -27.70
C PHE A 1053 -59.43 -21.73 -28.53
N SER A 1054 -59.21 -22.78 -29.32
CA SER A 1054 -60.25 -23.46 -30.11
C SER A 1054 -61.33 -24.17 -29.26
N THR A 1055 -61.09 -24.33 -27.95
CA THR A 1055 -62.02 -24.99 -27.00
C THR A 1055 -62.67 -24.00 -26.02
N GLY A 1056 -62.48 -22.69 -26.23
CA GLY A 1056 -63.08 -21.62 -25.44
C GLY A 1056 -62.31 -21.25 -24.16
N PHE A 1057 -61.14 -21.83 -23.93
CA PHE A 1057 -60.29 -21.50 -22.77
C PHE A 1057 -59.44 -20.25 -23.08
N ARG A 1058 -59.67 -19.15 -22.36
CA ARG A 1058 -58.94 -17.89 -22.54
C ARG A 1058 -57.95 -17.69 -21.39
N LEU A 1059 -56.66 -17.74 -21.71
CA LEU A 1059 -55.61 -17.29 -20.78
C LEU A 1059 -55.79 -15.78 -20.60
N GLY A 1060 -56.18 -15.38 -19.40
CA GLY A 1060 -56.22 -13.98 -19.03
C GLY A 1060 -54.80 -13.42 -19.14
N PRO A 1061 -54.61 -12.10 -19.33
CA PRO A 1061 -53.34 -11.68 -19.90
C PRO A 1061 -52.21 -11.46 -18.87
N LEU A 1062 -52.50 -11.76 -17.59
CA LEU A 1062 -51.49 -12.17 -16.60
C LEU A 1062 -50.85 -13.54 -16.93
N GLY A 1063 -51.61 -14.47 -17.52
CA GLY A 1063 -51.14 -15.78 -18.01
C GLY A 1063 -50.25 -15.67 -19.24
N LEU A 1064 -50.57 -14.77 -20.17
CA LEU A 1064 -49.69 -14.38 -21.29
C LEU A 1064 -48.39 -13.73 -20.80
N ALA A 1065 -48.47 -12.84 -19.80
CA ALA A 1065 -47.31 -12.28 -19.14
C ALA A 1065 -46.47 -13.37 -18.44
N LEU A 1066 -47.11 -14.35 -17.78
CA LEU A 1066 -46.44 -15.46 -17.13
C LEU A 1066 -45.73 -16.37 -18.14
N ALA A 1067 -46.37 -16.66 -19.28
CA ALA A 1067 -45.79 -17.45 -20.37
C ALA A 1067 -44.61 -16.72 -21.02
N ALA A 1068 -44.74 -15.43 -21.30
CA ALA A 1068 -43.66 -14.59 -21.82
C ALA A 1068 -42.49 -14.51 -20.83
N VAL A 1069 -42.75 -14.35 -19.54
CA VAL A 1069 -41.73 -14.36 -18.47
C VAL A 1069 -41.06 -15.75 -18.37
N LEU A 1070 -41.83 -16.84 -18.39
CA LEU A 1070 -41.30 -18.21 -18.32
C LEU A 1070 -40.49 -18.61 -19.56
N LEU A 1071 -40.80 -18.04 -20.73
CA LEU A 1071 -40.05 -18.25 -21.98
C LEU A 1071 -38.79 -17.37 -22.08
N THR A 1072 -38.84 -16.14 -21.58
CA THR A 1072 -37.71 -15.18 -21.64
C THR A 1072 -36.70 -15.36 -20.49
N TRP A 1073 -37.14 -15.80 -19.32
CA TRP A 1073 -36.31 -15.98 -18.13
C TRP A 1073 -35.15 -16.98 -18.33
N PRO A 1074 -35.34 -18.16 -18.95
CA PRO A 1074 -34.23 -19.08 -19.23
C PRO A 1074 -33.26 -18.50 -20.28
N ALA A 1075 -33.77 -17.77 -21.27
CA ALA A 1075 -32.96 -17.17 -22.33
C ALA A 1075 -32.07 -16.02 -21.82
N ALA A 1076 -32.57 -15.19 -20.90
CA ALA A 1076 -31.82 -14.11 -20.26
C ALA A 1076 -30.72 -14.62 -19.31
N ILE A 1077 -30.92 -15.80 -18.71
CA ILE A 1077 -30.01 -16.36 -17.71
C ILE A 1077 -28.95 -17.31 -18.34
N ALA A 1078 -29.19 -17.86 -19.53
CA ALA A 1078 -28.42 -19.01 -19.99
C ALA A 1078 -27.26 -18.75 -20.97
N TYR A 1079 -27.32 -17.97 -22.08
CA TYR A 1079 -26.25 -18.06 -23.12
C TYR A 1079 -25.95 -16.83 -24.01
N ARG A 1080 -24.80 -16.91 -24.74
CA ARG A 1080 -24.06 -15.91 -25.56
C ARG A 1080 -24.88 -15.15 -26.63
N THR A 1081 -24.31 -14.07 -27.19
CA THR A 1081 -24.88 -13.09 -28.16
C THR A 1081 -25.91 -13.61 -29.17
N GLY A 1082 -25.66 -14.74 -29.86
CA GLY A 1082 -26.62 -15.30 -30.83
C GLY A 1082 -27.93 -15.81 -30.23
N ALA A 1083 -27.88 -16.30 -28.98
CA ALA A 1083 -29.06 -16.73 -28.23
C ALA A 1083 -29.96 -15.55 -27.82
N ARG A 1084 -29.36 -14.35 -27.67
CA ARG A 1084 -30.05 -13.12 -27.26
C ARG A 1084 -30.80 -12.51 -28.43
N ILE A 1085 -30.21 -12.54 -29.63
CA ILE A 1085 -30.87 -12.15 -30.89
C ILE A 1085 -32.08 -13.07 -31.15
N GLY A 1086 -31.93 -14.38 -30.96
CA GLY A 1086 -33.03 -15.33 -31.07
C GLY A 1086 -34.18 -15.05 -30.09
N ALA A 1087 -33.87 -14.67 -28.85
CA ALA A 1087 -34.88 -14.28 -27.86
C ALA A 1087 -35.59 -12.97 -28.22
N THR A 1088 -34.89 -11.97 -28.78
CA THR A 1088 -35.51 -10.74 -29.30
C THR A 1088 -36.49 -11.05 -30.42
N VAL A 1089 -36.04 -11.86 -31.39
CA VAL A 1089 -36.86 -12.27 -32.53
C VAL A 1089 -38.08 -13.06 -32.07
N LEU A 1090 -37.90 -14.01 -31.14
CA LEU A 1090 -39.01 -14.80 -30.59
C LEU A 1090 -40.00 -13.93 -29.81
N THR A 1091 -39.53 -12.98 -28.99
CA THR A 1091 -40.40 -12.05 -28.25
C THR A 1091 -41.18 -11.15 -29.20
N ALA A 1092 -40.53 -10.65 -30.26
CA ALA A 1092 -41.18 -9.85 -31.30
C ALA A 1092 -42.19 -10.67 -32.12
N LEU A 1093 -41.89 -11.93 -32.42
CA LEU A 1093 -42.79 -12.85 -33.12
C LEU A 1093 -44.00 -13.24 -32.27
N VAL A 1094 -43.80 -13.52 -30.97
CA VAL A 1094 -44.89 -13.80 -30.03
C VAL A 1094 -45.78 -12.56 -29.86
N PHE A 1095 -45.18 -11.37 -29.70
CA PHE A 1095 -45.93 -10.11 -29.63
C PHE A 1095 -46.71 -9.82 -30.93
N GLY A 1096 -46.07 -10.01 -32.09
CA GLY A 1096 -46.72 -9.89 -33.39
C GLY A 1096 -47.85 -10.92 -33.59
N GLY A 1097 -47.64 -12.17 -33.13
CA GLY A 1097 -48.66 -13.21 -33.16
C GLY A 1097 -49.87 -12.88 -32.29
N VAL A 1098 -49.65 -12.36 -31.08
CA VAL A 1098 -50.73 -11.91 -30.18
C VAL A 1098 -51.50 -10.72 -30.77
N LEU A 1099 -50.80 -9.76 -31.41
CA LEU A 1099 -51.44 -8.64 -32.10
C LEU A 1099 -52.28 -9.07 -33.31
N VAL A 1100 -51.85 -10.09 -34.04
CA VAL A 1100 -52.56 -10.62 -35.22
C VAL A 1100 -53.77 -11.48 -34.82
N LEU A 1101 -53.71 -12.16 -33.67
CA LEU A 1101 -54.78 -13.00 -33.15
C LEU A 1101 -55.83 -12.24 -32.30
N ALA A 1102 -55.60 -10.96 -32.00
CA ALA A 1102 -56.53 -10.12 -31.26
C ALA A 1102 -57.64 -9.60 -32.18
N GLU A 1103 -58.88 -10.08 -32.01
CA GLU A 1103 -60.04 -9.51 -32.70
C GLU A 1103 -60.32 -8.07 -32.22
N PRO A 1104 -60.55 -7.10 -33.12
CA PRO A 1104 -60.72 -5.68 -32.77
C PRO A 1104 -61.87 -5.37 -31.80
N ASP A 1105 -62.91 -6.20 -31.78
CA ASP A 1105 -64.18 -5.90 -31.10
C ASP A 1105 -64.38 -6.63 -29.76
N ALA A 1106 -63.43 -7.48 -29.34
CA ALA A 1106 -63.64 -8.39 -28.19
C ALA A 1106 -63.13 -7.88 -26.83
N TYR A 1107 -62.43 -6.74 -26.76
CA TYR A 1107 -61.79 -6.29 -25.53
C TYR A 1107 -61.97 -4.79 -25.28
N SER A 1108 -62.86 -4.44 -24.35
CA SER A 1108 -63.01 -3.08 -23.85
C SER A 1108 -61.86 -2.72 -22.91
N GLY A 1109 -61.06 -1.74 -23.31
CA GLY A 1109 -60.04 -1.10 -22.49
C GLY A 1109 -58.63 -1.25 -23.06
N GLY A 1110 -58.02 -0.13 -23.45
CA GLY A 1110 -56.65 -0.05 -23.96
C GLY A 1110 -55.54 -0.51 -22.98
N GLY A 1111 -55.89 -0.97 -21.77
CA GLY A 1111 -54.96 -1.41 -20.73
C GLY A 1111 -54.08 -2.61 -21.12
N TRP A 1112 -54.53 -3.50 -22.02
CA TRP A 1112 -53.71 -4.67 -22.42
C TRP A 1112 -52.62 -4.33 -23.42
N ILE A 1113 -52.89 -3.40 -24.33
CA ILE A 1113 -51.86 -2.85 -25.23
C ILE A 1113 -50.83 -2.08 -24.40
N LEU A 1114 -51.26 -1.35 -23.36
CA LEU A 1114 -50.35 -0.71 -22.40
C LEU A 1114 -49.45 -1.75 -21.73
N LEU A 1115 -50.04 -2.77 -21.11
CA LEU A 1115 -49.31 -3.74 -20.31
C LEU A 1115 -48.38 -4.59 -21.19
N ALA A 1116 -48.81 -4.97 -22.39
CA ALA A 1116 -47.98 -5.69 -23.35
C ALA A 1116 -46.84 -4.81 -23.89
N ALA A 1117 -47.09 -3.54 -24.20
CA ALA A 1117 -46.06 -2.60 -24.64
C ALA A 1117 -45.06 -2.29 -23.52
N VAL A 1118 -45.52 -2.13 -22.28
CA VAL A 1118 -44.69 -1.92 -21.08
C VAL A 1118 -43.86 -3.16 -20.77
N LEU A 1119 -44.43 -4.36 -20.84
CA LEU A 1119 -43.71 -5.62 -20.61
C LEU A 1119 -42.72 -5.92 -21.74
N ALA A 1120 -43.07 -5.63 -23.00
CA ALA A 1120 -42.16 -5.75 -24.14
C ALA A 1120 -41.03 -4.72 -24.07
N ALA A 1121 -41.33 -3.46 -23.72
CA ALA A 1121 -40.32 -2.43 -23.48
C ALA A 1121 -39.41 -2.78 -22.29
N TYR A 1122 -39.99 -3.32 -21.20
CA TYR A 1122 -39.24 -3.79 -20.02
C TYR A 1122 -38.35 -5.00 -20.34
N ALA A 1123 -38.85 -5.97 -21.10
CA ALA A 1123 -38.08 -7.14 -21.55
C ALA A 1123 -36.98 -6.75 -22.54
N HIS A 1124 -37.28 -5.86 -23.49
CA HIS A 1124 -36.31 -5.32 -24.45
C HIS A 1124 -35.25 -4.46 -23.75
N MET A 1125 -35.63 -3.73 -22.69
CA MET A 1125 -34.71 -3.00 -21.81
C MET A 1125 -33.83 -3.90 -20.97
N LEU A 1126 -34.38 -4.94 -20.34
CA LEU A 1126 -33.61 -5.97 -19.62
C LEU A 1126 -32.62 -6.67 -20.56
N LEU A 1127 -33.00 -6.85 -21.82
CA LEU A 1127 -32.14 -7.44 -22.84
C LEU A 1127 -31.03 -6.47 -23.28
N LEU A 1128 -31.36 -5.25 -23.71
CA LEU A 1128 -30.38 -4.23 -24.15
C LEU A 1128 -29.42 -3.81 -23.02
N SER A 1129 -29.90 -3.74 -21.77
CA SER A 1129 -29.09 -3.44 -20.59
C SER A 1129 -28.10 -4.55 -20.20
N THR A 1130 -28.33 -5.79 -20.64
CA THR A 1130 -27.50 -6.95 -20.29
C THR A 1130 -26.62 -7.46 -21.44
N VAL A 1131 -26.89 -7.07 -22.70
CA VAL A 1131 -26.24 -7.61 -23.89
C VAL A 1131 -24.81 -7.09 -24.10
N ASP A 1132 -24.58 -5.77 -24.01
CA ASP A 1132 -23.28 -5.13 -24.32
C ASP A 1132 -22.40 -4.87 -23.07
N VAL A 1133 -23.00 -4.89 -21.89
CA VAL A 1133 -22.43 -4.35 -20.65
C VAL A 1133 -21.65 -5.41 -19.85
N LEU A 1134 -21.84 -6.70 -20.16
CA LEU A 1134 -21.29 -7.82 -19.37
C LEU A 1134 -20.15 -8.59 -20.05
N ALA A 1135 -19.80 -8.25 -21.30
CA ALA A 1135 -18.67 -8.88 -21.97
C ALA A 1135 -17.39 -8.54 -21.19
N PRO A 1136 -16.63 -9.54 -20.69
CA PRO A 1136 -15.35 -9.24 -20.05
C PRO A 1136 -14.47 -8.53 -21.06
N ARG A 1137 -13.90 -7.40 -20.65
CA ARG A 1137 -12.85 -6.76 -21.42
C ARG A 1137 -11.77 -7.81 -21.66
N PRO A 1138 -11.36 -8.07 -22.91
CA PRO A 1138 -10.28 -9.01 -23.17
C PRO A 1138 -9.05 -8.48 -22.43
N ARG A 1139 -8.53 -9.30 -21.51
CA ARG A 1139 -7.19 -9.10 -20.96
C ARG A 1139 -6.23 -9.13 -22.14
N ASN A 1140 -5.12 -8.39 -22.06
CA ASN A 1140 -4.04 -8.56 -23.02
C ASN A 1140 -3.50 -9.98 -22.87
N THR A 1141 -4.10 -10.94 -23.57
CA THR A 1141 -3.52 -12.24 -23.87
C THR A 1141 -2.58 -12.04 -25.06
N ALA A 1142 -1.58 -11.18 -24.89
CA ALA A 1142 -0.36 -11.37 -25.64
C ALA A 1142 0.34 -12.56 -24.96
N THR A 1143 0.55 -13.61 -25.75
CA THR A 1143 1.26 -14.86 -25.43
C THR A 1143 0.59 -15.80 -24.41
N ARG A 1144 -0.25 -16.69 -24.94
CA ARG A 1144 -0.30 -18.08 -24.48
C ARG A 1144 0.59 -18.91 -25.39
#